data_AF-A0AAN8E4C4-F1
#
_entry.id   AF-A0AAN8E4C4-F1
#
_cell.length_a   1.000
_cell.length_b   1.000
_cell.length_c   1.000
_cell.angle_alpha   90.00
_cell.angle_beta   90.00
_cell.angle_gamma   90.00
#
_symmetry.space_group_name_H-M   'P 1'
#
loop_
_entity.id
_entity.type
_entity.pdbx_description
1 polymer ?
#
loop_
_entity_poly.entity_id
_entity_poly.type
_entity_poly.pdbx_seq_one_letter_code
_entity_poly.pdbx_strand_id
1 'polypeptide(L)'
;MPECVSVSDFVQEVQEDWSSPTTSSFTSKMISCRNTVYLLEEVLDSDRLVLQKMKKAAKAKYASGQDHVSHLEQYINSMEKLSVNCHSNGETEVGSAFCRLADFSKDLLSPMKNLLKSMLHNINFFLDSLVKGDLREVKGDLKKPFDKAWRDYESRFKQVEKEKRELARQYGMVRNEVSGGEIAEELEKERRSFQLSMCEYLIKVNEIKTKRGVDLLQNLIKHYHSHNNFLQECVSTTQKLKQYMEELNGVLITVKQRQEEEKKQLVTLRDQLRPAVNSEQDSLPKQVYSMHQLLGDKQYGTERAGFLYKKSDGLRKMWQKRKCSVHNCYLTIAHATPNKPPTRLNLLTCQVKPSVEDKKCFDLISHNRTYHFMAEEDAECVAWISVLSNSKQEALSAALDGGFKGGGGGESSIEDLTRAITEDIRRMPGNNNCCDCGAPDPGWLSTNLGILTCIECSGIHREMGVHVSRIQSLSLDSLGTSDLLLARNVGNSGFNEILEANLLSPSMKPSQESHMGERKDFILSKYQDGYFVRRNHCSNAAQRFGLQEATKSCDIYSLIQLHAQRTELSQPLHAHIQERGETALHLAVLLADRTSLHILDFLAQNCSNVDAQTSAGNTALHYSCLHNKSDCVRLLLRARANTHTKNELGETALDVSRRLKHSHCEALLQQAQSNQFDHHVNVEYEWRLRHDDLYDSDDDFEERNGPVKKERSFSSSSFTSSFSFTSRAFSFSQPASIPPPSSGEVGGSGGSGGSGGGGGAGGSGGSGGSGGSGGGLLSVGRRLAMAMELHSRPSGCASSPPPPPPSSPAPPLPPRVKAPNEIESQRPPPPIAVRHKRSCSESSKHDYGLPTSPKIYSGPDSSFKKCVPSSPLSSLTERPERGFRRADSDGSSSHLPHPARKAPPNGSPTNHRSQSFENDNRPAPQPLPRRSLPRGATSRRVEALYDCQADHHDELSFFEGQVLVVLGKEDSDWWHGYIEEEPDQRGLFPSSFVQLLSD
;
A
#
# COMPACT_ATOMS: atom_id res chain seq x y z
N MET A 1 59.83 17.14 -0.19
CA MET A 1 59.22 15.81 -0.02
C MET A 1 59.92 15.11 1.14
N PRO A 2 59.22 14.37 2.00
CA PRO A 2 59.86 13.36 2.85
C PRO A 2 60.55 12.31 1.98
N GLU A 3 61.67 11.74 2.43
CA GLU A 3 62.22 10.54 1.79
C GLU A 3 61.23 9.38 1.94
N CYS A 4 60.89 8.75 0.82
CA CYS A 4 60.12 7.51 0.79
C CYS A 4 61.08 6.36 0.48
N VAL A 5 60.99 5.27 1.25
CA VAL A 5 61.81 4.07 1.05
C VAL A 5 61.03 3.11 0.16
N SER A 6 61.60 2.67 -0.97
CA SER A 6 60.93 1.65 -1.79
C SER A 6 61.05 0.27 -1.14
N VAL A 7 60.26 -0.70 -1.60
CA VAL A 7 60.35 -2.09 -1.12
C VAL A 7 61.74 -2.69 -1.41
N SER A 8 62.39 -2.27 -2.50
CA SER A 8 63.74 -2.74 -2.84
C SER A 8 64.77 -2.17 -1.87
N ASP A 9 64.72 -0.86 -1.61
CA ASP A 9 65.68 -0.18 -0.74
C ASP A 9 65.51 -0.66 0.71
N PHE A 10 64.28 -0.85 1.16
CA PHE A 10 63.97 -1.40 2.48
C PHE A 10 64.51 -2.83 2.66
N VAL A 11 64.33 -3.70 1.66
CA VAL A 11 64.88 -5.06 1.71
C VAL A 11 66.41 -5.03 1.73
N GLN A 12 67.06 -4.13 0.97
CA GLN A 12 68.51 -3.97 1.00
C GLN A 12 69.02 -3.47 2.36
N GLU A 13 68.46 -2.39 2.89
CA GLU A 13 68.90 -1.80 4.17
C GLU A 13 68.62 -2.72 5.36
N VAL A 14 67.54 -3.52 5.34
CA VAL A 14 67.28 -4.54 6.37
C VAL A 14 68.22 -5.75 6.22
N GLN A 15 68.57 -6.15 5.00
CA GLN A 15 69.55 -7.22 4.78
C GLN A 15 70.95 -6.81 5.24
N GLU A 16 71.32 -5.54 5.05
CA GLU A 16 72.55 -4.95 5.56
C GLU A 16 72.53 -4.92 7.10
N ASP A 17 71.47 -4.38 7.73
CA ASP A 17 71.29 -4.34 9.18
C ASP A 17 71.30 -5.73 9.83
N TRP A 18 70.71 -6.73 9.17
CA TRP A 18 70.75 -8.11 9.61
C TRP A 18 72.16 -8.71 9.56
N SER A 19 72.95 -8.34 8.54
CA SER A 19 74.30 -8.88 8.32
C SER A 19 75.40 -8.19 9.14
N SER A 20 75.22 -6.93 9.53
CA SER A 20 76.21 -6.15 10.31
C SER A 20 75.51 -5.08 11.18
N PRO A 21 74.83 -5.48 12.28
CA PRO A 21 73.91 -4.61 13.02
C PRO A 21 74.56 -3.38 13.67
N THR A 22 75.86 -3.41 13.94
CA THR A 22 76.62 -2.36 14.65
C THR A 22 77.27 -1.32 13.72
N THR A 23 77.30 -1.56 12.41
CA THR A 23 77.83 -0.63 11.38
C THR A 23 76.76 -0.15 10.40
N SER A 24 75.55 -0.68 10.52
CA SER A 24 74.38 -0.41 9.67
C SER A 24 73.89 1.05 9.69
N SER A 25 73.46 1.53 8.52
CA SER A 25 72.83 2.84 8.33
C SER A 25 71.35 2.89 8.73
N PHE A 26 70.68 1.74 8.88
CA PHE A 26 69.22 1.59 8.91
C PHE A 26 68.50 2.50 9.92
N THR A 27 69.11 2.76 11.07
CA THR A 27 68.59 3.69 12.10
C THR A 27 68.25 5.07 11.52
N SER A 28 69.04 5.57 10.56
CA SER A 28 68.77 6.85 9.86
C SER A 28 67.53 6.79 8.97
N LYS A 29 67.19 5.61 8.44
CA LYS A 29 66.08 5.37 7.50
C LYS A 29 64.75 5.05 8.19
N MET A 30 64.73 4.73 9.48
CA MET A 30 63.50 4.37 10.20
C MET A 30 62.42 5.47 10.14
N ILE A 31 62.81 6.74 10.15
CA ILE A 31 61.90 7.88 9.97
C ILE A 31 61.29 7.88 8.56
N SER A 32 62.10 7.63 7.52
CA SER A 32 61.67 7.52 6.13
C SER A 32 60.73 6.31 5.92
N CYS A 33 60.98 5.18 6.59
CA CYS A 33 60.05 4.04 6.63
C CYS A 33 58.69 4.43 7.23
N ARG A 34 58.68 5.14 8.36
CA ARG A 34 57.44 5.63 9.00
C ARG A 34 56.67 6.63 8.12
N ASN A 35 57.38 7.55 7.44
CA ASN A 35 56.77 8.46 6.48
C ASN A 35 56.15 7.71 5.28
N THR A 36 56.83 6.65 4.81
CA THR A 36 56.33 5.77 3.74
C THR A 36 55.01 5.10 4.14
N VAL A 37 54.89 4.61 5.38
CA VAL A 37 53.64 4.01 5.87
C VAL A 37 52.47 5.02 5.85
N TYR A 38 52.66 6.24 6.36
CA TYR A 38 51.59 7.25 6.34
C TYR A 38 51.15 7.63 4.91
N LEU A 39 52.08 7.73 3.96
CA LEU A 39 51.75 8.00 2.55
C LEU A 39 51.02 6.82 1.89
N LEU A 40 51.37 5.58 2.25
CA LEU A 40 50.63 4.40 1.80
C LEU A 40 49.21 4.35 2.38
N GLU A 41 49.01 4.79 3.63
CA GLU A 41 47.68 4.89 4.26
C GLU A 41 46.77 5.91 3.53
N GLU A 42 47.29 7.09 3.18
CA GLU A 42 46.54 8.11 2.44
C GLU A 42 46.07 7.58 1.06
N VAL A 43 46.97 6.91 0.33
CA VAL A 43 46.64 6.25 -0.95
C VAL A 43 45.60 5.14 -0.77
N LEU A 44 45.69 4.35 0.31
CA LEU A 44 44.76 3.24 0.57
C LEU A 44 43.36 3.71 1.01
N ASP A 45 43.23 4.76 1.82
CA ASP A 45 41.92 5.35 2.14
C ASP A 45 41.29 6.03 0.91
N SER A 46 42.09 6.67 0.06
CA SER A 46 41.63 7.23 -1.22
C SER A 46 41.07 6.14 -2.15
N ASP A 47 41.84 5.08 -2.40
CA ASP A 47 41.40 3.95 -3.23
C ASP A 47 40.18 3.24 -2.63
N ARG A 48 40.13 3.09 -1.30
CA ARG A 48 38.98 2.53 -0.59
C ARG A 48 37.71 3.34 -0.84
N LEU A 49 37.78 4.67 -0.90
CA LEU A 49 36.63 5.52 -1.25
C LEU A 49 36.20 5.34 -2.72
N VAL A 50 37.14 5.19 -3.65
CA VAL A 50 36.85 4.92 -5.07
C VAL A 50 36.21 3.54 -5.25
N LEU A 51 36.80 2.50 -4.65
CA LEU A 51 36.29 1.12 -4.69
C LEU A 51 34.92 0.99 -4.00
N GLN A 52 34.66 1.75 -2.92
CA GLN A 52 33.32 1.83 -2.31
C GLN A 52 32.28 2.43 -3.26
N LYS A 53 32.62 3.49 -4.01
CA LYS A 53 31.72 4.08 -5.02
C LYS A 53 31.46 3.10 -6.17
N MET A 54 32.50 2.47 -6.71
CA MET A 54 32.40 1.44 -7.75
C MET A 54 31.50 0.27 -7.30
N LYS A 55 31.70 -0.21 -6.08
CA LYS A 55 30.91 -1.27 -5.44
C LYS A 55 29.43 -0.87 -5.25
N LYS A 56 29.14 0.35 -4.84
CA LYS A 56 27.74 0.85 -4.73
C LYS A 56 27.06 0.85 -6.11
N ALA A 57 27.77 1.29 -7.15
CA ALA A 57 27.26 1.27 -8.53
C ALA A 57 27.08 -0.17 -9.06
N ALA A 58 28.02 -1.08 -8.80
CA ALA A 58 27.91 -2.49 -9.22
C ALA A 58 26.76 -3.23 -8.51
N LYS A 59 26.46 -2.91 -7.24
CA LYS A 59 25.26 -3.42 -6.55
C LYS A 59 23.97 -2.83 -7.13
N ALA A 60 23.94 -1.53 -7.44
CA ALA A 60 22.77 -0.91 -8.08
C ALA A 60 22.48 -1.50 -9.48
N LYS A 61 23.52 -1.69 -10.31
CA LYS A 61 23.39 -2.40 -11.61
C LYS A 61 22.84 -3.82 -11.45
N TYR A 62 23.23 -4.53 -10.40
CA TYR A 62 22.78 -5.90 -10.15
C TYR A 62 21.32 -5.96 -9.68
N ALA A 63 20.93 -5.12 -8.72
CA ALA A 63 19.56 -5.05 -8.21
C ALA A 63 18.56 -4.68 -9.32
N SER A 64 18.80 -3.58 -10.04
CA SER A 64 17.97 -3.17 -11.18
C SER A 64 17.88 -4.24 -12.28
N GLY A 65 18.89 -5.10 -12.40
CA GLY A 65 18.86 -6.28 -13.27
C GLY A 65 17.98 -7.41 -12.75
N GLN A 66 17.99 -7.70 -11.45
CA GLN A 66 17.05 -8.64 -10.82
C GLN A 66 15.61 -8.15 -10.98
N ASP A 67 15.37 -6.86 -10.72
CA ASP A 67 14.05 -6.24 -10.89
C ASP A 67 13.56 -6.42 -12.33
N HIS A 68 14.42 -6.14 -13.33
CA HIS A 68 14.07 -6.31 -14.74
C HIS A 68 13.78 -7.78 -15.11
N VAL A 69 14.54 -8.74 -14.57
CA VAL A 69 14.28 -10.18 -14.73
C VAL A 69 12.91 -10.56 -14.16
N SER A 70 12.56 -10.11 -12.96
CA SER A 70 11.27 -10.43 -12.34
C SER A 70 10.08 -9.82 -13.09
N HIS A 71 10.20 -8.56 -13.54
CA HIS A 71 9.16 -7.94 -14.37
C HIS A 71 8.99 -8.66 -15.73
N LEU A 72 10.08 -9.14 -16.34
CA LEU A 72 10.01 -9.92 -17.58
C LEU A 72 9.35 -11.28 -17.36
N GLU A 73 9.60 -11.96 -16.23
CA GLU A 73 8.90 -13.19 -15.85
C GLU A 73 7.40 -12.96 -15.64
N GLN A 74 7.01 -11.89 -14.96
CA GLN A 74 5.59 -11.52 -14.79
C GLN A 74 4.90 -11.21 -16.13
N TYR A 75 5.62 -10.59 -17.06
CA TYR A 75 5.13 -10.30 -18.42
C TYR A 75 4.96 -11.58 -19.26
N ILE A 76 5.93 -12.51 -19.21
CA ILE A 76 5.85 -13.85 -19.82
C ILE A 76 4.61 -14.58 -19.31
N ASN A 77 4.47 -14.72 -17.98
CA ASN A 77 3.35 -15.41 -17.34
C ASN A 77 1.98 -14.79 -17.70
N SER A 78 1.95 -13.49 -18.03
CA SER A 78 0.73 -12.79 -18.45
C SER A 78 0.37 -13.09 -19.91
N MET A 79 1.35 -13.17 -20.82
CA MET A 79 1.13 -13.60 -22.20
C MET A 79 0.72 -15.08 -22.29
N GLU A 80 1.26 -15.95 -21.43
CA GLU A 80 0.85 -17.36 -21.37
C GLU A 80 -0.60 -17.52 -20.90
N LYS A 81 -1.04 -16.75 -19.89
CA LYS A 81 -2.44 -16.73 -19.46
C LYS A 81 -3.36 -16.21 -20.57
N LEU A 82 -2.96 -15.17 -21.29
CA LEU A 82 -3.72 -14.66 -22.44
C LEU A 82 -3.79 -15.69 -23.59
N SER A 83 -2.71 -16.43 -23.84
CA SER A 83 -2.69 -17.56 -24.75
C SER A 83 -3.74 -18.62 -24.37
N VAL A 84 -3.77 -19.05 -23.10
CA VAL A 84 -4.75 -20.04 -22.62
C VAL A 84 -6.18 -19.53 -22.79
N ASN A 85 -6.45 -18.27 -22.44
CA ASN A 85 -7.78 -17.67 -22.57
C ASN A 85 -8.26 -17.59 -24.03
N CYS A 86 -7.38 -17.21 -24.97
CA CYS A 86 -7.71 -17.23 -26.40
C CYS A 86 -8.00 -18.66 -26.89
N HIS A 87 -7.24 -19.67 -26.45
CA HIS A 87 -7.52 -21.07 -26.80
C HIS A 87 -8.87 -21.56 -26.25
N SER A 88 -9.25 -21.22 -25.01
CA SER A 88 -10.57 -21.59 -24.47
C SER A 88 -11.73 -20.88 -25.18
N ASN A 89 -11.49 -19.70 -25.76
CA ASN A 89 -12.47 -18.94 -26.54
C ASN A 89 -12.54 -19.39 -28.01
N GLY A 90 -11.73 -20.36 -28.44
CA GLY A 90 -11.64 -20.82 -29.83
C GLY A 90 -10.71 -20.00 -30.73
N GLU A 91 -10.10 -18.93 -30.22
CA GLU A 91 -9.15 -18.05 -30.94
C GLU A 91 -7.73 -18.68 -31.02
N THR A 92 -7.63 -19.91 -31.51
CA THR A 92 -6.41 -20.73 -31.50
C THR A 92 -5.22 -20.08 -32.21
N GLU A 93 -5.47 -19.35 -33.32
CA GLU A 93 -4.45 -18.59 -34.06
C GLU A 93 -3.85 -17.45 -33.21
N VAL A 94 -4.68 -16.75 -32.43
CA VAL A 94 -4.27 -15.63 -31.56
C VAL A 94 -3.58 -16.16 -30.30
N GLY A 95 -4.12 -17.21 -29.68
CA GLY A 95 -3.50 -17.86 -28.53
C GLY A 95 -2.11 -18.40 -28.86
N SER A 96 -1.97 -19.08 -30.02
CA SER A 96 -0.68 -19.56 -30.52
C SER A 96 0.35 -18.45 -30.70
N ALA A 97 -0.08 -17.24 -31.08
CA ALA A 97 0.80 -16.09 -31.22
C ALA A 97 1.34 -15.58 -29.87
N PHE A 98 0.45 -15.42 -28.87
CA PHE A 98 0.87 -15.03 -27.52
C PHE A 98 1.80 -16.08 -26.89
N CYS A 99 1.56 -17.37 -27.13
CA CYS A 99 2.44 -18.44 -26.68
C CYS A 99 3.86 -18.29 -27.24
N ARG A 100 4.01 -18.15 -28.56
CA ARG A 100 5.32 -17.99 -29.21
C ARG A 100 6.05 -16.71 -28.76
N LEU A 101 5.34 -15.61 -28.56
CA LEU A 101 5.93 -14.35 -28.05
C LEU A 101 6.39 -14.48 -26.59
N ALA A 102 5.70 -15.27 -25.77
CA ALA A 102 6.16 -15.64 -24.44
C ALA A 102 7.44 -16.49 -24.49
N ASP A 103 7.52 -17.48 -25.37
CA ASP A 103 8.71 -18.32 -25.53
C ASP A 103 9.93 -17.54 -26.02
N PHE A 104 9.78 -16.65 -27.02
CA PHE A 104 10.85 -15.73 -27.43
C PHE A 104 11.33 -14.82 -26.28
N SER A 105 10.44 -14.48 -25.35
CA SER A 105 10.78 -13.68 -24.16
C SER A 105 11.53 -14.50 -23.10
N LYS A 106 11.23 -15.80 -22.96
CA LYS A 106 12.00 -16.76 -22.14
C LYS A 106 13.42 -16.96 -22.69
N ASP A 107 13.58 -17.05 -24.01
CA ASP A 107 14.89 -17.19 -24.68
C ASP A 107 15.82 -16.01 -24.37
N LEU A 108 15.29 -14.79 -24.15
CA LEU A 108 16.08 -13.61 -23.75
C LEU A 108 16.37 -13.55 -22.24
N LEU A 109 15.58 -14.26 -21.41
CA LEU A 109 15.69 -14.27 -19.95
C LEU A 109 16.93 -15.05 -19.45
N SER A 110 17.26 -16.17 -20.10
CA SER A 110 18.41 -17.01 -19.71
C SER A 110 19.77 -16.29 -19.89
N PRO A 111 20.07 -15.65 -21.05
CA PRO A 111 21.25 -14.81 -21.21
C PRO A 111 21.33 -13.71 -20.14
N MET A 112 20.21 -13.02 -19.86
CA MET A 112 20.13 -11.96 -18.85
C MET A 112 20.53 -12.47 -17.46
N LYS A 113 19.95 -13.60 -17.02
CA LYS A 113 20.28 -14.24 -15.73
C LYS A 113 21.77 -14.62 -15.66
N ASN A 114 22.38 -15.08 -16.76
CA ASN A 114 23.80 -15.45 -16.79
C ASN A 114 24.74 -14.22 -16.73
N LEU A 115 24.37 -13.12 -17.39
CA LEU A 115 25.08 -11.83 -17.25
C LEU A 115 25.03 -11.31 -15.80
N LEU A 116 23.89 -11.42 -15.12
CA LEU A 116 23.74 -11.00 -13.73
C LEU A 116 24.51 -11.91 -12.76
N LYS A 117 24.55 -13.23 -12.99
CA LYS A 117 25.46 -14.14 -12.25
C LYS A 117 26.93 -13.69 -12.40
N SER A 118 27.35 -13.30 -13.60
CA SER A 118 28.71 -12.79 -13.84
C SER A 118 29.00 -11.50 -13.06
N MET A 119 28.05 -10.55 -13.05
CA MET A 119 28.14 -9.32 -12.23
C MET A 119 28.25 -9.63 -10.73
N LEU A 120 27.46 -10.59 -10.22
CA LEU A 120 27.47 -10.94 -8.80
C LEU A 120 28.84 -11.51 -8.37
N HIS A 121 29.32 -12.54 -9.06
CA HIS A 121 30.50 -13.30 -8.63
C HIS A 121 31.81 -12.60 -9.00
N ASN A 122 31.96 -12.09 -10.23
CA ASN A 122 33.22 -11.48 -10.67
C ASN A 122 33.41 -10.07 -10.09
N ILE A 123 32.34 -9.28 -9.94
CA ILE A 123 32.45 -7.87 -9.55
C ILE A 123 31.98 -7.64 -8.11
N ASN A 124 30.73 -7.96 -7.78
CA ASN A 124 30.15 -7.60 -6.47
C ASN A 124 30.78 -8.36 -5.30
N PHE A 125 31.03 -9.67 -5.42
CA PHE A 125 31.70 -10.46 -4.38
C PHE A 125 33.17 -10.03 -4.21
N PHE A 126 33.90 -9.88 -5.31
CA PHE A 126 35.30 -9.42 -5.30
C PHE A 126 35.45 -8.04 -4.63
N LEU A 127 34.61 -7.07 -5.00
CA LEU A 127 34.59 -5.74 -4.36
C LEU A 127 34.02 -5.77 -2.93
N ASP A 128 33.23 -6.77 -2.53
CA ASP A 128 32.85 -6.93 -1.12
C ASP A 128 34.03 -7.39 -0.27
N SER A 129 34.75 -8.41 -0.74
CA SER A 129 35.98 -8.95 -0.13
C SER A 129 37.08 -7.89 0.00
N LEU A 130 37.51 -7.27 -1.10
CA LEU A 130 38.61 -6.28 -1.11
C LEU A 130 38.34 -5.07 -0.19
N VAL A 131 37.09 -4.61 -0.12
CA VAL A 131 36.71 -3.37 0.62
C VAL A 131 36.36 -3.61 2.09
N LYS A 132 35.84 -4.81 2.47
CA LYS A 132 35.50 -5.15 3.86
C LYS A 132 36.57 -6.00 4.56
N GLY A 133 37.30 -6.82 3.82
CA GLY A 133 38.43 -7.63 4.28
C GLY A 133 39.70 -6.82 4.22
N ASP A 134 40.49 -6.99 3.15
CA ASP A 134 41.88 -6.52 3.07
C ASP A 134 42.07 -5.03 3.40
N LEU A 135 41.25 -4.13 2.80
CA LEU A 135 41.34 -2.68 3.05
C LEU A 135 40.84 -2.24 4.45
N ARG A 136 40.26 -3.14 5.24
CA ARG A 136 39.93 -2.93 6.66
C ARG A 136 41.04 -3.45 7.56
N GLU A 137 41.57 -4.63 7.23
CA GLU A 137 42.64 -5.36 7.92
C GLU A 137 43.92 -4.51 8.06
N VAL A 138 44.41 -3.89 6.98
CA VAL A 138 45.61 -3.04 7.05
C VAL A 138 45.48 -1.90 8.08
N LYS A 139 44.36 -1.18 8.04
CA LYS A 139 44.11 -0.01 8.90
C LYS A 139 43.77 -0.38 10.34
N GLY A 140 43.26 -1.60 10.57
CA GLY A 140 42.90 -2.11 11.89
C GLY A 140 44.02 -2.87 12.58
N ASP A 141 44.64 -3.82 11.88
CA ASP A 141 45.28 -4.98 12.52
C ASP A 141 46.79 -5.03 12.24
N LEU A 142 47.27 -4.46 11.13
CA LEU A 142 48.71 -4.30 10.84
C LEU A 142 49.26 -2.92 11.22
N LYS A 143 48.45 -1.86 11.13
CA LYS A 143 48.86 -0.52 11.60
C LYS A 143 49.22 -0.50 13.09
N LYS A 144 48.45 -1.18 13.94
CA LYS A 144 48.64 -1.15 15.40
C LYS A 144 49.98 -1.78 15.84
N PRO A 145 50.40 -2.97 15.35
CA PRO A 145 51.75 -3.49 15.52
C PRO A 145 52.84 -2.50 15.08
N PHE A 146 52.73 -1.93 13.87
CA PHE A 146 53.72 -0.99 13.35
C PHE A 146 53.88 0.27 14.22
N ASP A 147 52.77 0.97 14.52
CA ASP A 147 52.76 2.15 15.39
C ASP A 147 53.23 1.82 16.82
N LYS A 148 53.05 0.56 17.29
CA LYS A 148 53.59 0.09 18.58
C LYS A 148 55.10 -0.14 18.50
N ALA A 149 55.60 -0.90 17.54
CA ALA A 149 57.02 -1.20 17.38
C ALA A 149 57.86 0.08 17.20
N TRP A 150 57.35 1.08 16.48
CA TRP A 150 57.95 2.41 16.43
C TRP A 150 58.07 3.06 17.82
N ARG A 151 56.97 3.10 18.61
CA ARG A 151 56.97 3.73 19.94
C ARG A 151 57.86 3.01 20.94
N ASP A 152 57.86 1.68 20.90
CA ASP A 152 58.70 0.85 21.77
C ASP A 152 60.19 1.12 21.49
N TYR A 153 60.58 1.17 20.22
CA TYR A 153 61.92 1.58 19.79
C TYR A 153 62.26 3.02 20.21
N GLU A 154 61.38 3.99 19.93
CA GLU A 154 61.60 5.41 20.27
C GLU A 154 61.75 5.61 21.79
N SER A 155 61.03 4.82 22.60
CA SER A 155 61.14 4.82 24.06
C SER A 155 62.44 4.17 24.54
N ARG A 156 62.82 2.99 24.03
CA ARG A 156 64.07 2.32 24.43
C ARG A 156 65.29 3.13 23.99
N PHE A 157 65.28 3.74 22.80
CA PHE A 157 66.35 4.64 22.33
C PHE A 157 66.62 5.76 23.33
N LYS A 158 65.59 6.53 23.70
CA LYS A 158 65.73 7.65 24.66
C LYS A 158 66.18 7.19 26.04
N GLN A 159 65.80 5.98 26.45
CA GLN A 159 66.23 5.40 27.71
C GLN A 159 67.71 4.98 27.67
N VAL A 160 68.16 4.24 26.64
CA VAL A 160 69.56 3.83 26.45
C VAL A 160 70.48 5.06 26.32
N GLU A 161 70.05 6.07 25.56
CA GLU A 161 70.77 7.34 25.38
C GLU A 161 70.90 8.12 26.71
N LYS A 162 69.89 8.04 27.59
CA LYS A 162 69.95 8.61 28.94
C LYS A 162 70.87 7.78 29.85
N GLU A 163 70.67 6.46 29.90
CA GLU A 163 71.42 5.51 30.73
C GLU A 163 72.94 5.61 30.45
N LYS A 164 73.35 5.55 29.17
CA LYS A 164 74.76 5.67 28.78
C LYS A 164 75.34 7.07 29.07
N ARG A 165 74.55 8.15 28.93
CA ARG A 165 74.96 9.54 29.26
C ARG A 165 75.10 9.76 30.77
N GLU A 166 74.30 9.09 31.59
CA GLU A 166 74.43 9.10 33.05
C GLU A 166 75.62 8.24 33.51
N LEU A 167 75.86 7.09 32.87
CA LEU A 167 77.03 6.24 33.08
C LEU A 167 78.35 7.00 32.81
N ALA A 168 78.45 7.70 31.68
CA ALA A 168 79.64 8.49 31.31
C ALA A 168 80.00 9.56 32.36
N ARG A 169 78.98 10.19 32.98
CA ARG A 169 79.16 11.15 34.07
C ARG A 169 79.67 10.47 35.36
N GLN A 170 79.17 9.27 35.69
CA GLN A 170 79.57 8.55 36.89
C GLN A 170 81.03 8.09 36.85
N TYR A 171 81.54 7.69 35.69
CA TYR A 171 82.94 7.29 35.52
C TYR A 171 83.93 8.46 35.30
N GLY A 172 83.47 9.71 35.42
CA GLY A 172 84.33 10.90 35.30
C GLY A 172 84.95 11.13 33.91
N MET A 173 84.43 10.46 32.88
CA MET A 173 84.99 10.51 31.53
C MET A 173 84.51 11.75 30.79
N VAL A 174 85.44 12.64 30.39
CA VAL A 174 85.14 13.80 29.52
C VAL A 174 85.06 13.36 28.04
N ARG A 175 84.21 12.35 27.77
CA ARG A 175 83.74 11.99 26.43
C ARG A 175 82.23 12.19 26.38
N ASN A 176 81.80 13.18 25.61
CA ASN A 176 80.37 13.47 25.38
C ASN A 176 79.69 12.45 24.45
N GLU A 177 80.46 11.58 23.82
CA GLU A 177 80.04 10.67 22.76
C GLU A 177 80.07 9.22 23.26
N VAL A 178 78.90 8.57 23.20
CA VAL A 178 78.71 7.14 23.44
C VAL A 178 78.95 6.39 22.13
N SER A 179 79.58 5.21 22.17
CA SER A 179 79.77 4.39 20.97
C SER A 179 78.44 4.02 20.31
N GLY A 180 78.26 4.39 19.05
CA GLY A 180 77.05 4.07 18.29
C GLY A 180 76.79 2.56 18.18
N GLY A 181 77.85 1.74 18.14
CA GLY A 181 77.74 0.28 18.12
C GLY A 181 77.12 -0.30 19.40
N GLU A 182 77.47 0.24 20.57
CA GLU A 182 76.88 -0.20 21.86
C GLU A 182 75.40 0.16 21.97
N ILE A 183 74.99 1.29 21.38
CA ILE A 183 73.58 1.70 21.32
C ILE A 183 72.84 0.82 20.30
N ALA A 184 73.48 0.44 19.19
CA ALA A 184 72.88 -0.43 18.18
C ALA A 184 72.66 -1.87 18.69
N GLU A 185 73.51 -2.38 19.58
CA GLU A 185 73.39 -3.68 20.25
C GLU A 185 72.22 -3.67 21.25
N GLU A 186 72.17 -2.71 22.18
CA GLU A 186 71.08 -2.52 23.15
C GLU A 186 69.69 -2.24 22.53
N LEU A 187 69.64 -1.90 21.24
CA LEU A 187 68.41 -1.65 20.48
C LEU A 187 68.12 -2.71 19.40
N GLU A 188 68.91 -3.79 19.31
CA GLU A 188 68.78 -4.81 18.26
C GLU A 188 67.40 -5.48 18.25
N LYS A 189 66.85 -5.75 19.43
CA LYS A 189 65.53 -6.39 19.62
C LYS A 189 64.39 -5.50 19.13
N GLU A 190 64.32 -4.26 19.61
CA GLU A 190 63.27 -3.30 19.22
C GLU A 190 63.41 -2.88 17.75
N ARG A 191 64.64 -2.77 17.22
CA ARG A 191 64.90 -2.52 15.79
C ARG A 191 64.38 -3.66 14.92
N ARG A 192 64.68 -4.93 15.26
CA ARG A 192 64.10 -6.10 14.58
C ARG A 192 62.58 -6.17 14.69
N SER A 193 62.00 -5.78 15.83
CA SER A 193 60.53 -5.72 15.97
C SER A 193 59.90 -4.68 15.03
N PHE A 194 60.55 -3.53 14.81
CA PHE A 194 60.11 -2.53 13.83
C PHE A 194 60.26 -3.05 12.39
N GLN A 195 61.39 -3.67 12.07
CA GLN A 195 61.64 -4.28 10.75
C GLN A 195 60.59 -5.34 10.42
N LEU A 196 60.26 -6.24 11.37
CA LEU A 196 59.24 -7.27 11.19
C LEU A 196 57.86 -6.66 10.88
N SER A 197 57.36 -5.73 11.69
CA SER A 197 56.05 -5.12 11.43
C SER A 197 56.03 -4.24 10.18
N MET A 198 57.18 -3.69 9.75
CA MET A 198 57.29 -3.03 8.44
C MET A 198 57.23 -4.04 7.28
N CYS A 199 57.88 -5.22 7.41
CA CYS A 199 57.75 -6.31 6.43
C CYS A 199 56.29 -6.78 6.31
N GLU A 200 55.63 -7.10 7.43
CA GLU A 200 54.22 -7.54 7.47
C GLU A 200 53.29 -6.52 6.80
N TYR A 201 53.48 -5.23 7.11
CA TYR A 201 52.73 -4.14 6.50
C TYR A 201 52.96 -4.04 4.98
N LEU A 202 54.22 -4.01 4.53
CA LEU A 202 54.57 -3.91 3.10
C LEU A 202 54.07 -5.11 2.29
N ILE A 203 54.11 -6.32 2.85
CA ILE A 203 53.56 -7.54 2.23
C ILE A 203 52.06 -7.34 1.97
N LYS A 204 51.27 -6.98 2.99
CA LYS A 204 49.82 -6.81 2.84
C LYS A 204 49.45 -5.66 1.90
N VAL A 205 50.19 -4.55 1.94
CA VAL A 205 49.99 -3.45 0.97
C VAL A 205 50.27 -3.90 -0.46
N ASN A 206 51.26 -4.77 -0.68
CA ASN A 206 51.54 -5.33 -1.99
C ASN A 206 50.49 -6.37 -2.44
N GLU A 207 49.95 -7.19 -1.54
CA GLU A 207 48.77 -8.04 -1.83
C GLU A 207 47.58 -7.19 -2.31
N ILE A 208 47.25 -6.11 -1.59
CA ILE A 208 46.16 -5.19 -1.95
C ILE A 208 46.43 -4.51 -3.28
N LYS A 209 47.68 -4.12 -3.54
CA LYS A 209 48.10 -3.54 -4.83
C LYS A 209 47.86 -4.50 -6.00
N THR A 210 48.13 -5.79 -5.82
CA THR A 210 47.80 -6.84 -6.81
C THR A 210 46.30 -7.00 -6.97
N LYS A 211 45.55 -7.17 -5.86
CA LYS A 211 44.09 -7.36 -5.86
C LYS A 211 43.34 -6.19 -6.51
N ARG A 212 43.67 -4.94 -6.13
CA ARG A 212 43.02 -3.73 -6.67
C ARG A 212 43.38 -3.44 -8.13
N GLY A 213 44.51 -3.97 -8.60
CA GLY A 213 45.03 -3.78 -9.95
C GLY A 213 44.73 -4.97 -10.86
N VAL A 214 45.60 -5.98 -10.81
CA VAL A 214 45.61 -7.13 -11.74
C VAL A 214 44.33 -7.96 -11.62
N ASP A 215 43.95 -8.36 -10.41
CA ASP A 215 42.80 -9.26 -10.20
C ASP A 215 41.47 -8.56 -10.53
N LEU A 216 41.34 -7.28 -10.16
CA LEU A 216 40.18 -6.47 -10.51
C LEU A 216 40.03 -6.32 -12.03
N LEU A 217 41.13 -6.03 -12.75
CA LEU A 217 41.13 -5.98 -14.22
C LEU A 217 40.79 -7.35 -14.83
N GLN A 218 41.35 -8.44 -14.30
CA GLN A 218 41.06 -9.79 -14.79
C GLN A 218 39.59 -10.19 -14.58
N ASN A 219 38.97 -9.76 -13.48
CA ASN A 219 37.54 -9.98 -13.22
C ASN A 219 36.63 -9.06 -14.03
N LEU A 220 37.06 -7.82 -14.32
CA LEU A 220 36.40 -6.95 -15.29
C LEU A 220 36.41 -7.56 -16.70
N ILE A 221 37.54 -8.13 -17.15
CA ILE A 221 37.65 -8.82 -18.44
C ILE A 221 36.65 -9.99 -18.54
N LYS A 222 36.54 -10.83 -17.48
CA LYS A 222 35.53 -11.89 -17.41
C LYS A 222 34.11 -11.35 -17.55
N HIS A 223 33.79 -10.26 -16.85
CA HIS A 223 32.47 -9.64 -16.89
C HIS A 223 32.14 -9.03 -18.27
N TYR A 224 33.11 -8.37 -18.92
CA TYR A 224 32.93 -7.85 -20.28
C TYR A 224 32.81 -8.96 -21.33
N HIS A 225 33.49 -10.10 -21.16
CA HIS A 225 33.25 -11.28 -22.00
C HIS A 225 31.82 -11.81 -21.82
N SER A 226 31.29 -11.88 -20.59
CA SER A 226 29.86 -12.22 -20.36
C SER A 226 28.90 -11.22 -21.01
N HIS A 227 29.23 -9.93 -21.02
CA HIS A 227 28.45 -8.89 -21.73
C HIS A 227 28.43 -9.12 -23.24
N ASN A 228 29.55 -9.51 -23.85
CA ASN A 228 29.61 -9.78 -25.29
C ASN A 228 28.79 -11.02 -25.67
N ASN A 229 28.89 -12.11 -24.89
CA ASN A 229 28.14 -13.34 -25.15
C ASN A 229 26.62 -13.10 -25.01
N PHE A 230 26.20 -12.38 -23.96
CA PHE A 230 24.81 -11.92 -23.78
C PHE A 230 24.27 -11.17 -25.02
N LEU A 231 25.06 -10.22 -25.58
CA LEU A 231 24.65 -9.47 -26.76
C LEU A 231 24.56 -10.36 -28.01
N GLN A 232 25.47 -11.31 -28.18
CA GLN A 232 25.44 -12.27 -29.31
C GLN A 232 24.20 -13.19 -29.23
N GLU A 233 23.89 -13.72 -28.05
CA GLU A 233 22.69 -14.53 -27.79
C GLU A 233 21.41 -13.71 -28.07
N CYS A 234 21.32 -12.48 -27.55
CA CYS A 234 20.17 -11.61 -27.79
C CYS A 234 19.97 -11.26 -29.27
N VAL A 235 21.05 -10.98 -30.02
CA VAL A 235 20.98 -10.73 -31.47
C VAL A 235 20.48 -11.97 -32.23
N SER A 236 20.96 -13.17 -31.87
CA SER A 236 20.51 -14.42 -32.49
C SER A 236 19.01 -14.68 -32.26
N THR A 237 18.53 -14.52 -31.03
CA THR A 237 17.09 -14.68 -30.71
C THR A 237 16.24 -13.62 -31.41
N THR A 238 16.70 -12.36 -31.47
CA THR A 238 15.98 -11.26 -32.13
C THR A 238 15.83 -11.48 -33.64
N GLN A 239 16.82 -12.10 -34.29
CA GLN A 239 16.74 -12.47 -35.72
C GLN A 239 15.62 -13.49 -35.99
N LYS A 240 15.47 -14.52 -35.13
CA LYS A 240 14.36 -15.48 -35.22
C LYS A 240 13.00 -14.79 -35.04
N LEU A 241 12.89 -13.91 -34.05
CA LEU A 241 11.67 -13.14 -33.78
C LEU A 241 11.29 -12.26 -34.98
N LYS A 242 12.25 -11.63 -35.66
CA LYS A 242 11.97 -10.82 -36.87
C LYS A 242 11.26 -11.64 -37.95
N GLN A 243 11.78 -12.84 -38.27
CA GLN A 243 11.17 -13.72 -39.26
C GLN A 243 9.73 -14.08 -38.86
N TYR A 244 9.52 -14.44 -37.59
CA TYR A 244 8.17 -14.78 -37.11
C TYR A 244 7.19 -13.60 -37.12
N MET A 245 7.64 -12.36 -36.86
CA MET A 245 6.76 -11.17 -36.93
C MET A 245 6.22 -10.91 -38.34
N GLU A 246 7.01 -11.22 -39.39
CA GLU A 246 6.58 -11.07 -40.79
C GLU A 246 5.49 -12.09 -41.14
N GLU A 247 5.59 -13.33 -40.65
CA GLU A 247 4.56 -14.37 -40.76
C GLU A 247 3.29 -14.01 -39.96
N LEU A 248 3.45 -13.63 -38.68
CA LEU A 248 2.36 -13.33 -37.75
C LEU A 248 1.48 -12.18 -38.24
N ASN A 249 2.05 -11.14 -38.85
CA ASN A 249 1.28 -10.03 -39.39
C ASN A 249 0.24 -10.47 -40.44
N GLY A 250 0.58 -11.47 -41.28
CA GLY A 250 -0.36 -12.05 -42.25
C GLY A 250 -1.52 -12.81 -41.58
N VAL A 251 -1.22 -13.56 -40.51
CA VAL A 251 -2.24 -14.27 -39.71
C VAL A 251 -3.20 -13.27 -39.04
N LEU A 252 -2.66 -12.23 -38.39
CA LEU A 252 -3.47 -11.22 -37.69
C LEU A 252 -4.38 -10.42 -38.63
N ILE A 253 -3.93 -10.11 -39.84
CA ILE A 253 -4.79 -9.48 -40.88
C ILE A 253 -5.94 -10.42 -41.25
N THR A 254 -5.66 -11.72 -41.43
CA THR A 254 -6.64 -12.74 -41.82
C THR A 254 -7.70 -12.95 -40.73
N VAL A 255 -7.28 -13.10 -39.46
CA VAL A 255 -8.19 -13.22 -38.31
C VAL A 255 -9.08 -11.98 -38.17
N LYS A 256 -8.49 -10.78 -38.28
CA LYS A 256 -9.23 -9.51 -38.20
C LYS A 256 -10.27 -9.35 -39.31
N GLN A 257 -9.95 -9.79 -40.53
CA GLN A 257 -10.92 -9.76 -41.63
C GLN A 257 -12.11 -10.69 -41.34
N ARG A 258 -11.83 -11.91 -40.87
CA ARG A 258 -12.85 -12.91 -40.49
C ARG A 258 -13.82 -12.34 -39.44
N GLN A 259 -13.29 -11.78 -38.35
CA GLN A 259 -14.08 -11.17 -37.28
C GLN A 259 -14.91 -9.96 -37.77
N GLU A 260 -14.38 -9.13 -38.67
CA GLU A 260 -15.14 -7.99 -39.24
C GLU A 260 -16.22 -8.46 -40.24
N GLU A 261 -16.06 -9.61 -40.88
CA GLU A 261 -17.09 -10.23 -41.74
C GLU A 261 -18.18 -10.93 -40.93
N GLU A 262 -17.84 -11.66 -39.86
CA GLU A 262 -18.79 -12.19 -38.87
C GLU A 262 -19.63 -11.06 -38.24
N LYS A 263 -18.98 -9.96 -37.84
CA LYS A 263 -19.62 -8.74 -37.35
C LYS A 263 -20.60 -8.13 -38.36
N LYS A 264 -20.27 -8.09 -39.65
CA LYS A 264 -21.20 -7.63 -40.71
C LYS A 264 -22.39 -8.57 -40.89
N GLN A 265 -22.19 -9.88 -40.79
CA GLN A 265 -23.27 -10.87 -40.83
C GLN A 265 -24.22 -10.68 -39.64
N LEU A 266 -23.69 -10.54 -38.42
CA LEU A 266 -24.47 -10.28 -37.20
C LEU A 266 -25.24 -8.96 -37.26
N VAL A 267 -24.62 -7.88 -37.78
CA VAL A 267 -25.29 -6.60 -38.03
C VAL A 267 -26.46 -6.75 -39.01
N THR A 268 -26.24 -7.49 -40.11
CA THR A 268 -27.26 -7.72 -41.14
C THR A 268 -28.43 -8.55 -40.58
N LEU A 269 -28.13 -9.63 -39.85
CA LEU A 269 -29.11 -10.50 -39.20
C LEU A 269 -29.93 -9.74 -38.14
N ARG A 270 -29.28 -8.93 -37.30
CA ARG A 270 -29.95 -8.04 -36.33
C ARG A 270 -30.96 -7.13 -37.01
N ASP A 271 -30.59 -6.53 -38.14
CA ASP A 271 -31.45 -5.57 -38.85
C ASP A 271 -32.58 -6.25 -39.64
N GLN A 272 -32.45 -7.55 -39.97
CA GLN A 272 -33.55 -8.39 -40.46
C GLN A 272 -34.50 -8.85 -39.35
N LEU A 273 -33.98 -9.18 -38.16
CA LEU A 273 -34.79 -9.62 -37.01
C LEU A 273 -35.56 -8.46 -36.35
N ARG A 274 -34.98 -7.25 -36.30
CA ARG A 274 -35.59 -6.05 -35.68
C ARG A 274 -37.03 -5.77 -36.16
N PRO A 275 -37.36 -5.69 -37.46
CA PRO A 275 -38.73 -5.45 -37.90
C PRO A 275 -39.69 -6.62 -37.60
N ALA A 276 -39.20 -7.88 -37.59
CA ALA A 276 -40.02 -9.03 -37.25
C ALA A 276 -40.49 -9.00 -35.78
N VAL A 277 -39.60 -8.61 -34.86
CA VAL A 277 -39.96 -8.42 -33.43
C VAL A 277 -40.91 -7.22 -33.24
N ASN A 278 -40.80 -6.18 -34.05
CA ASN A 278 -41.59 -4.95 -33.91
C ASN A 278 -43.00 -5.02 -34.54
N SER A 279 -43.37 -6.11 -35.22
CA SER A 279 -44.61 -6.17 -36.02
C SER A 279 -45.86 -6.68 -35.28
N GLU A 280 -45.74 -7.18 -34.04
CA GLU A 280 -46.86 -7.75 -33.26
C GLU A 280 -47.20 -6.98 -31.97
N GLN A 281 -46.86 -5.69 -31.86
CA GLN A 281 -47.21 -4.86 -30.69
C GLN A 281 -47.95 -3.55 -31.02
N ASP A 282 -48.87 -3.59 -31.99
CA ASP A 282 -49.85 -2.51 -32.17
C ASP A 282 -51.06 -2.66 -31.23
N SER A 283 -50.80 -2.71 -29.91
CA SER A 283 -51.83 -2.55 -28.88
C SER A 283 -51.25 -2.10 -27.53
N LEU A 284 -51.61 -0.86 -27.13
CA LEU A 284 -51.46 -0.27 -25.78
C LEU A 284 -50.04 -0.27 -25.17
N PRO A 285 -49.34 0.88 -25.11
CA PRO A 285 -48.08 0.99 -24.37
C PRO A 285 -48.31 0.91 -22.86
N LYS A 286 -48.27 -0.30 -22.30
CA LYS A 286 -48.10 -0.49 -20.85
C LYS A 286 -46.77 0.12 -20.43
N GLN A 287 -46.83 1.15 -19.59
CA GLN A 287 -45.64 1.70 -18.93
C GLN A 287 -45.00 0.60 -18.06
N VAL A 288 -43.86 0.07 -18.49
CA VAL A 288 -43.07 -0.87 -17.69
C VAL A 288 -42.32 -0.07 -16.61
N TYR A 289 -43.02 0.18 -15.51
CA TYR A 289 -42.46 0.78 -14.29
C TYR A 289 -41.48 -0.20 -13.62
N SER A 290 -40.23 -0.24 -14.09
CA SER A 290 -39.13 -0.78 -13.29
C SER A 290 -38.72 0.26 -12.24
N MET A 291 -39.26 0.13 -11.03
CA MET A 291 -39.44 1.24 -10.07
C MET A 291 -38.16 1.82 -9.43
N HIS A 292 -36.95 1.42 -9.84
CA HIS A 292 -35.70 1.88 -9.21
C HIS A 292 -34.62 2.47 -10.12
N GLN A 293 -34.72 2.37 -11.46
CA GLN A 293 -33.78 3.07 -12.34
C GLN A 293 -34.41 3.43 -13.69
N LEU A 294 -34.27 4.71 -14.09
CA LEU A 294 -34.55 5.16 -15.44
C LEU A 294 -33.49 4.58 -16.38
N LEU A 295 -33.81 3.44 -17.00
CA LEU A 295 -33.04 2.89 -18.11
C LEU A 295 -32.98 3.92 -19.24
N GLY A 296 -31.76 4.31 -19.61
CA GLY A 296 -31.54 5.20 -20.74
C GLY A 296 -31.84 4.48 -22.06
N ASP A 297 -32.20 5.25 -23.08
CA ASP A 297 -32.30 4.70 -24.43
C ASP A 297 -30.89 4.41 -24.96
N LYS A 298 -30.62 3.12 -25.22
CA LYS A 298 -29.31 2.61 -25.63
C LYS A 298 -28.81 3.21 -26.95
N GLN A 299 -29.68 3.77 -27.80
CA GLN A 299 -29.25 4.34 -29.09
C GLN A 299 -28.33 5.57 -28.95
N TYR A 300 -28.38 6.27 -27.81
CA TYR A 300 -27.56 7.46 -27.56
C TYR A 300 -26.14 7.17 -27.04
N GLY A 301 -25.81 5.91 -26.75
CA GLY A 301 -24.51 5.52 -26.19
C GLY A 301 -24.28 5.97 -24.74
N THR A 302 -23.04 5.90 -24.27
CA THR A 302 -22.64 6.14 -22.87
C THR A 302 -21.79 7.41 -22.68
N GLU A 303 -21.51 8.15 -23.76
CA GLU A 303 -20.66 9.36 -23.75
C GLU A 303 -21.30 10.50 -24.55
N ARG A 304 -21.10 11.75 -24.09
CA ARG A 304 -21.66 12.96 -24.73
C ARG A 304 -20.93 14.21 -24.26
N ALA A 305 -20.62 15.12 -25.18
CA ALA A 305 -20.09 16.44 -24.86
C ALA A 305 -20.91 17.55 -25.54
N GLY A 306 -21.10 18.66 -24.85
CA GLY A 306 -21.89 19.78 -25.35
C GLY A 306 -22.03 20.90 -24.31
N PHE A 307 -23.15 21.62 -24.34
CA PHE A 307 -23.44 22.69 -23.39
C PHE A 307 -24.80 22.45 -22.73
N LEU A 308 -24.90 22.76 -21.43
CA LEU A 308 -26.15 22.78 -20.68
C LEU A 308 -26.24 24.08 -19.89
N TYR A 309 -27.43 24.60 -19.69
CA TYR A 309 -27.66 25.68 -18.73
C TYR A 309 -27.75 25.06 -17.34
N LYS A 310 -26.84 25.44 -16.44
CA LYS A 310 -26.86 25.03 -15.03
C LYS A 310 -27.39 26.18 -14.17
N LYS A 311 -28.28 25.89 -13.23
CA LYS A 311 -28.83 26.89 -12.29
C LYS A 311 -27.78 27.28 -11.22
N SER A 312 -27.72 28.55 -10.85
CA SER A 312 -26.91 29.02 -9.71
C SER A 312 -27.56 28.64 -8.37
N ASP A 313 -26.71 28.50 -7.33
CA ASP A 313 -27.13 28.19 -5.94
C ASP A 313 -27.14 29.43 -5.02
N GLY A 314 -26.79 30.61 -5.54
CA GLY A 314 -26.82 31.86 -4.78
C GLY A 314 -28.23 32.38 -4.53
N LEU A 315 -28.33 33.50 -3.80
CA LEU A 315 -29.60 34.14 -3.42
C LEU A 315 -30.47 34.50 -4.65
N ARG A 316 -29.85 34.79 -5.81
CA ARG A 316 -30.50 34.89 -7.12
C ARG A 316 -30.23 33.63 -7.95
N LYS A 317 -31.27 32.80 -8.16
CA LYS A 317 -31.20 31.57 -8.98
C LYS A 317 -31.34 31.87 -10.48
N MET A 318 -30.22 31.97 -11.18
CA MET A 318 -30.13 32.25 -12.62
C MET A 318 -29.58 31.04 -13.39
N TRP A 319 -29.96 30.91 -14.67
CA TRP A 319 -29.46 29.88 -15.58
C TRP A 319 -28.17 30.34 -16.26
N GLN A 320 -27.13 29.52 -16.26
CA GLN A 320 -25.82 29.85 -16.82
C GLN A 320 -25.33 28.73 -17.76
N LYS A 321 -25.03 29.04 -19.03
CA LYS A 321 -24.53 28.05 -20.00
C LYS A 321 -23.12 27.57 -19.58
N ARG A 322 -22.95 26.25 -19.42
CA ARG A 322 -21.69 25.58 -19.05
C ARG A 322 -21.37 24.48 -20.05
N LYS A 323 -20.08 24.30 -20.37
CA LYS A 323 -19.62 23.13 -21.14
C LYS A 323 -19.69 21.90 -20.23
N CYS A 324 -20.32 20.85 -20.72
CA CYS A 324 -20.51 19.58 -20.01
C CYS A 324 -20.00 18.41 -20.85
N SER A 325 -19.42 17.41 -20.21
CA SER A 325 -18.97 16.18 -20.88
C SER A 325 -19.08 14.95 -19.99
N VAL A 326 -19.78 13.93 -20.47
CA VAL A 326 -19.83 12.57 -19.94
C VAL A 326 -18.82 11.72 -20.70
N HIS A 327 -17.85 11.14 -19.98
CA HIS A 327 -16.79 10.28 -20.52
C HIS A 327 -16.27 9.36 -19.41
N ASN A 328 -15.97 8.10 -19.71
CA ASN A 328 -15.51 7.09 -18.73
C ASN A 328 -16.33 7.05 -17.43
N CYS A 329 -17.67 7.08 -17.49
CA CYS A 329 -18.57 7.05 -16.32
C CYS A 329 -18.57 8.28 -15.39
N TYR A 330 -17.92 9.39 -15.78
CA TYR A 330 -17.95 10.66 -15.04
C TYR A 330 -18.58 11.79 -15.87
N LEU A 331 -19.41 12.62 -15.23
CA LEU A 331 -19.80 13.92 -15.77
C LEU A 331 -18.80 14.98 -15.31
N THR A 332 -18.33 15.81 -16.25
CA THR A 332 -17.50 16.99 -16.02
C THR A 332 -18.27 18.26 -16.39
N ILE A 333 -18.15 19.30 -15.56
CA ILE A 333 -18.87 20.58 -15.70
C ILE A 333 -17.85 21.72 -15.59
N ALA A 334 -17.67 22.50 -16.65
CA ALA A 334 -16.77 23.66 -16.64
C ALA A 334 -17.31 24.80 -15.76
N HIS A 335 -16.41 25.57 -15.16
CA HIS A 335 -16.73 26.81 -14.45
C HIS A 335 -16.77 28.02 -15.40
N ALA A 336 -17.14 29.20 -14.90
CA ALA A 336 -17.05 30.46 -15.66
C ALA A 336 -15.58 30.89 -15.87
N THR A 337 -14.79 30.81 -14.80
CA THR A 337 -13.37 31.17 -14.76
C THR A 337 -12.51 30.10 -15.42
N PRO A 338 -11.75 30.39 -16.49
CA PRO A 338 -10.93 29.38 -17.19
C PRO A 338 -9.91 28.67 -16.31
N ASN A 339 -9.41 29.34 -15.27
CA ASN A 339 -8.35 28.83 -14.38
C ASN A 339 -8.86 27.86 -13.29
N LYS A 340 -10.17 27.59 -13.20
CA LYS A 340 -10.75 26.69 -12.19
C LYS A 340 -11.04 25.30 -12.80
N PRO A 341 -10.46 24.21 -12.29
CA PRO A 341 -10.66 22.87 -12.86
C PRO A 341 -12.13 22.47 -12.83
N PRO A 342 -12.64 21.77 -13.86
CA PRO A 342 -14.05 21.45 -13.98
C PRO A 342 -14.53 20.54 -12.83
N THR A 343 -15.75 20.81 -12.33
CA THR A 343 -16.40 19.94 -11.34
C THR A 343 -16.63 18.57 -11.96
N ARG A 344 -16.10 17.51 -11.35
CA ARG A 344 -16.21 16.11 -11.80
C ARG A 344 -17.11 15.32 -10.84
N LEU A 345 -18.13 14.64 -11.38
CA LEU A 345 -19.12 13.86 -10.64
C LEU A 345 -19.09 12.40 -11.11
N ASN A 346 -19.04 11.45 -10.16
CA ASN A 346 -19.12 10.02 -10.46
C ASN A 346 -20.59 9.62 -10.66
N LEU A 347 -20.95 9.11 -11.85
CA LEU A 347 -22.34 8.83 -12.20
C LEU A 347 -22.93 7.63 -11.44
N LEU A 348 -22.12 6.70 -10.91
CA LEU A 348 -22.58 5.67 -9.96
C LEU A 348 -23.31 6.30 -8.76
N THR A 349 -22.70 7.36 -8.20
CA THR A 349 -23.16 8.08 -7.01
C THR A 349 -24.26 9.12 -7.29
N CYS A 350 -24.70 9.24 -8.56
CA CYS A 350 -25.68 10.24 -8.96
C CYS A 350 -27.03 9.60 -9.37
N GLN A 351 -28.12 10.35 -9.23
CA GLN A 351 -29.45 10.00 -9.73
C GLN A 351 -29.94 11.08 -10.70
N VAL A 352 -30.31 10.68 -11.91
CA VAL A 352 -30.95 11.57 -12.89
C VAL A 352 -32.46 11.57 -12.65
N LYS A 353 -33.08 12.75 -12.62
CA LYS A 353 -34.52 12.92 -12.50
C LYS A 353 -35.01 13.95 -13.53
N PRO A 354 -35.74 13.55 -14.57
CA PRO A 354 -36.40 14.48 -15.49
C PRO A 354 -37.35 15.41 -14.73
N SER A 355 -37.47 16.66 -15.17
CA SER A 355 -38.52 17.54 -14.65
C SER A 355 -39.89 17.10 -15.18
N VAL A 356 -40.91 17.23 -14.33
CA VAL A 356 -42.32 16.94 -14.69
C VAL A 356 -42.99 18.20 -15.27
N GLU A 357 -42.46 19.38 -14.98
CA GLU A 357 -43.02 20.68 -15.36
C GLU A 357 -42.48 21.23 -16.68
N ASP A 358 -41.22 20.91 -17.01
CA ASP A 358 -40.54 21.37 -18.22
C ASP A 358 -39.67 20.24 -18.82
N LYS A 359 -40.01 19.81 -20.04
CA LYS A 359 -39.32 18.73 -20.76
C LYS A 359 -37.87 19.07 -21.13
N LYS A 360 -37.46 20.33 -21.10
CA LYS A 360 -36.07 20.76 -21.31
C LYS A 360 -35.22 20.70 -20.04
N CYS A 361 -35.83 20.54 -18.87
CA CYS A 361 -35.15 20.53 -17.58
C CYS A 361 -34.97 19.13 -17.00
N PHE A 362 -33.84 18.91 -16.31
CA PHE A 362 -33.61 17.72 -15.49
C PHE A 362 -32.70 18.04 -14.29
N ASP A 363 -32.88 17.27 -13.23
CA ASP A 363 -32.06 17.33 -12.02
C ASP A 363 -31.08 16.16 -12.00
N LEU A 364 -29.82 16.45 -11.63
CA LEU A 364 -28.82 15.45 -11.29
C LEU A 364 -28.50 15.55 -9.80
N ILE A 365 -29.01 14.59 -9.02
CA ILE A 365 -28.81 14.52 -7.57
C ILE A 365 -27.52 13.74 -7.30
N SER A 366 -26.55 14.35 -6.64
CA SER A 366 -25.35 13.71 -6.10
C SER A 366 -25.43 13.62 -4.58
N HIS A 367 -24.58 12.78 -3.97
CA HIS A 367 -24.54 12.52 -2.52
C HIS A 367 -24.55 13.77 -1.60
N ASN A 368 -24.15 14.95 -2.09
CA ASN A 368 -24.07 16.20 -1.33
C ASN A 368 -24.77 17.41 -1.98
N ARG A 369 -25.34 17.28 -3.18
CA ARG A 369 -25.89 18.43 -3.94
C ARG A 369 -26.80 18.00 -5.09
N THR A 370 -27.86 18.78 -5.36
CA THR A 370 -28.64 18.67 -6.60
C THR A 370 -28.18 19.70 -7.63
N TYR A 371 -27.96 19.26 -8.87
CA TYR A 371 -27.61 20.10 -10.01
C TYR A 371 -28.81 20.20 -10.94
N HIS A 372 -29.47 21.36 -10.97
CA HIS A 372 -30.54 21.65 -11.93
C HIS A 372 -29.92 22.02 -13.29
N PHE A 373 -30.32 21.30 -14.34
CA PHE A 373 -29.89 21.50 -15.73
C PHE A 373 -31.07 21.78 -16.66
N MET A 374 -30.80 22.50 -17.74
CA MET A 374 -31.72 22.78 -18.84
C MET A 374 -30.97 22.69 -20.18
N ALA A 375 -31.56 21.97 -21.14
CA ALA A 375 -31.05 21.80 -22.51
C ALA A 375 -31.70 22.82 -23.47
N GLU A 376 -31.18 22.93 -24.71
CA GLU A 376 -31.75 23.90 -25.68
C GLU A 376 -33.03 23.36 -26.35
N GLU A 377 -33.16 22.04 -26.46
CA GLU A 377 -34.33 21.34 -27.04
C GLU A 377 -34.75 20.12 -26.22
N ASP A 378 -36.04 19.76 -26.28
CA ASP A 378 -36.61 18.58 -25.63
C ASP A 378 -35.88 17.28 -26.04
N ALA A 379 -35.57 17.15 -27.34
CA ALA A 379 -34.81 16.03 -27.88
C ALA A 379 -33.37 16.00 -27.35
N GLU A 380 -32.76 17.17 -27.13
CA GLU A 380 -31.43 17.26 -26.53
C GLU A 380 -31.48 16.83 -25.05
N CYS A 381 -32.50 17.25 -24.30
CA CYS A 381 -32.73 16.85 -22.91
C CYS A 381 -32.87 15.32 -22.78
N VAL A 382 -33.74 14.70 -23.58
CA VAL A 382 -33.93 13.24 -23.61
C VAL A 382 -32.62 12.50 -23.92
N ALA A 383 -31.81 13.00 -24.84
CA ALA A 383 -30.53 12.41 -25.17
C ALA A 383 -29.47 12.60 -24.07
N TRP A 384 -29.44 13.73 -23.36
CA TRP A 384 -28.59 13.94 -22.18
C TRP A 384 -28.97 13.02 -21.03
N ILE A 385 -30.27 12.91 -20.70
CA ILE A 385 -30.78 11.99 -19.69
C ILE A 385 -30.42 10.55 -20.04
N SER A 386 -30.65 10.14 -21.30
CA SER A 386 -30.34 8.79 -21.77
C SER A 386 -28.85 8.45 -21.64
N VAL A 387 -27.96 9.35 -22.06
CA VAL A 387 -26.50 9.14 -21.90
C VAL A 387 -26.09 9.08 -20.44
N LEU A 388 -26.61 9.95 -19.57
CA LEU A 388 -26.29 9.91 -18.13
C LEU A 388 -26.74 8.59 -17.48
N SER A 389 -27.93 8.09 -17.83
CA SER A 389 -28.40 6.78 -17.38
C SER A 389 -27.62 5.60 -17.98
N ASN A 390 -27.30 5.64 -19.28
CA ASN A 390 -26.51 4.61 -19.94
C ASN A 390 -25.09 4.53 -19.36
N SER A 391 -24.42 5.68 -19.19
CA SER A 391 -23.09 5.78 -18.60
C SER A 391 -23.09 5.31 -17.14
N LYS A 392 -24.16 5.61 -16.36
CA LYS A 392 -24.34 5.02 -15.02
C LYS A 392 -24.50 3.50 -15.07
N GLN A 393 -25.22 2.97 -16.05
CA GLN A 393 -25.44 1.52 -16.18
C GLN A 393 -24.16 0.79 -16.65
N GLU A 394 -23.41 1.38 -17.57
CA GLU A 394 -22.07 0.92 -17.98
C GLU A 394 -21.11 0.93 -16.79
N ALA A 395 -21.12 2.00 -15.99
CA ALA A 395 -20.36 2.07 -14.74
C ALA A 395 -20.73 0.94 -13.78
N LEU A 396 -22.04 0.63 -13.65
CA LEU A 396 -22.53 -0.43 -12.77
C LEU A 396 -22.08 -1.81 -13.26
N SER A 397 -22.20 -2.10 -14.55
CA SER A 397 -21.72 -3.36 -15.14
C SER A 397 -20.20 -3.49 -15.05
N ALA A 398 -19.44 -2.47 -15.45
CA ALA A 398 -17.98 -2.48 -15.34
C ALA A 398 -17.49 -2.58 -13.88
N ALA A 399 -18.26 -2.08 -12.91
CA ALA A 399 -18.00 -2.23 -11.48
C ALA A 399 -18.31 -3.65 -10.96
N LEU A 400 -19.24 -4.38 -11.58
CA LEU A 400 -19.58 -5.76 -11.23
C LEU A 400 -18.64 -6.77 -11.89
N ASP A 401 -18.31 -6.58 -13.17
CA ASP A 401 -17.44 -7.45 -13.96
C ASP A 401 -15.93 -7.17 -13.72
N GLY A 402 -15.58 -5.93 -13.36
CA GLY A 402 -14.21 -5.42 -13.25
C GLY A 402 -13.42 -5.84 -12.01
N GLY A 403 -13.53 -7.11 -11.60
CA GLY A 403 -12.82 -7.66 -10.46
C GLY A 403 -11.30 -7.53 -10.57
N PHE A 404 -10.69 -6.72 -9.70
CA PHE A 404 -9.25 -6.48 -9.55
C PHE A 404 -8.51 -5.85 -10.75
N LYS A 405 -8.41 -4.51 -10.78
CA LYS A 405 -7.12 -3.79 -10.69
C LYS A 405 -7.25 -2.26 -10.67
N GLY A 406 -6.66 -1.65 -9.65
CA GLY A 406 -6.24 -0.25 -9.58
C GLY A 406 -5.11 -0.20 -8.55
N GLY A 407 -4.06 0.59 -8.77
CA GLY A 407 -2.87 0.55 -7.92
C GLY A 407 -2.20 1.90 -7.71
N GLY A 408 -1.65 2.09 -6.51
CA GLY A 408 -0.82 3.24 -6.13
C GLY A 408 0.16 2.80 -5.04
N GLY A 409 1.45 3.05 -5.23
CA GLY A 409 2.48 2.56 -4.30
C GLY A 409 2.52 3.38 -3.00
N GLY A 410 2.15 2.77 -1.88
CA GLY A 410 2.31 3.36 -0.54
C GLY A 410 1.74 2.52 0.60
N GLU A 411 0.51 2.02 0.44
CA GLU A 411 -0.33 1.55 1.57
C GLU A 411 -0.58 0.03 1.60
N SER A 412 0.10 -0.73 0.71
CA SER A 412 -0.10 -2.16 0.42
C SER A 412 -0.53 -3.01 1.61
N SER A 413 0.20 -2.96 2.74
CA SER A 413 -0.05 -3.84 3.89
C SER A 413 -1.45 -3.71 4.52
N ILE A 414 -2.17 -2.60 4.34
CA ILE A 414 -3.54 -2.44 4.86
C ILE A 414 -4.57 -2.83 3.80
N GLU A 415 -4.35 -2.50 2.52
CA GLU A 415 -5.21 -2.95 1.42
C GLU A 415 -5.17 -4.48 1.26
N ASP A 416 -3.98 -5.08 1.32
CA ASP A 416 -3.76 -6.53 1.23
C ASP A 416 -4.34 -7.26 2.45
N LEU A 417 -4.23 -6.67 3.65
CA LEU A 417 -4.89 -7.19 4.87
C LEU A 417 -6.42 -7.13 4.75
N THR A 418 -6.97 -6.00 4.30
CA THR A 418 -8.42 -5.80 4.11
C THR A 418 -8.97 -6.77 3.07
N ARG A 419 -8.21 -7.05 2.01
CA ARG A 419 -8.51 -8.07 1.01
C ARG A 419 -8.51 -9.47 1.59
N ALA A 420 -7.47 -9.86 2.34
CA ALA A 420 -7.38 -11.18 2.97
C ALA A 420 -8.49 -11.42 4.01
N ILE A 421 -8.87 -10.41 4.79
CA ILE A 421 -10.04 -10.46 5.68
C ILE A 421 -11.33 -10.63 4.87
N THR A 422 -11.49 -9.89 3.76
CA THR A 422 -12.67 -9.99 2.87
C THR A 422 -12.79 -11.37 2.23
N GLU A 423 -11.67 -11.99 1.84
CA GLU A 423 -11.65 -13.35 1.29
C GLU A 423 -12.01 -14.41 2.34
N ASP A 424 -11.47 -14.35 3.56
CA ASP A 424 -11.85 -15.29 4.62
C ASP A 424 -13.31 -15.09 5.08
N ILE A 425 -13.82 -13.85 5.08
CA ILE A 425 -15.25 -13.55 5.27
C ILE A 425 -16.12 -14.23 4.21
N ARG A 426 -15.75 -14.18 2.92
CA ARG A 426 -16.49 -14.89 1.85
C ARG A 426 -16.46 -16.41 2.05
N ARG A 427 -15.41 -16.96 2.67
CA ARG A 427 -15.27 -18.39 3.01
C ARG A 427 -16.01 -18.82 4.29
N MET A 428 -16.66 -17.90 5.03
CA MET A 428 -17.39 -18.24 6.26
C MET A 428 -18.72 -18.98 6.01
N PRO A 429 -19.24 -19.76 6.99
CA PRO A 429 -20.46 -20.54 6.83
C PRO A 429 -21.68 -19.72 6.35
N GLY A 430 -22.19 -20.09 5.17
CA GLY A 430 -23.33 -19.46 4.53
C GLY A 430 -23.03 -18.14 3.78
N ASN A 431 -21.82 -17.59 3.86
CA ASN A 431 -21.47 -16.33 3.17
C ASN A 431 -21.29 -16.50 1.65
N ASN A 432 -21.32 -17.74 1.16
CA ASN A 432 -21.44 -18.09 -0.26
C ASN A 432 -22.87 -17.91 -0.82
N ASN A 433 -23.87 -17.66 0.03
CA ASN A 433 -25.27 -17.41 -0.34
C ASN A 433 -25.80 -16.15 0.35
N CYS A 434 -26.62 -15.36 -0.34
CA CYS A 434 -27.29 -14.18 0.20
C CYS A 434 -28.09 -14.53 1.46
N CYS A 435 -27.92 -13.72 2.51
CA CYS A 435 -28.54 -13.93 3.82
C CYS A 435 -30.06 -14.17 3.72
N ASP A 436 -30.74 -13.55 2.75
CA ASP A 436 -32.20 -13.43 2.71
C ASP A 436 -32.86 -14.20 1.56
N CYS A 437 -32.26 -14.20 0.37
CA CYS A 437 -32.84 -14.83 -0.83
C CYS A 437 -32.00 -16.00 -1.41
N GLY A 438 -30.96 -16.43 -0.71
CA GLY A 438 -30.12 -17.56 -1.10
C GLY A 438 -29.25 -17.37 -2.36
N ALA A 439 -29.44 -16.30 -3.15
CA ALA A 439 -28.66 -15.99 -4.35
C ALA A 439 -27.13 -16.10 -4.11
N PRO A 440 -26.35 -16.70 -5.03
CA PRO A 440 -24.93 -16.94 -4.82
C PRO A 440 -24.10 -15.64 -4.74
N ASP A 441 -22.89 -15.77 -4.22
CA ASP A 441 -21.81 -14.75 -4.22
C ASP A 441 -22.25 -13.33 -3.77
N PRO A 442 -22.81 -13.18 -2.55
CA PRO A 442 -23.33 -11.91 -2.06
C PRO A 442 -22.23 -10.85 -1.81
N GLY A 443 -22.14 -9.87 -2.71
CA GLY A 443 -21.13 -8.80 -2.66
C GLY A 443 -21.38 -7.61 -1.72
N TRP A 444 -22.50 -7.56 -0.98
CA TRP A 444 -22.88 -6.39 -0.17
C TRP A 444 -22.99 -6.71 1.33
N LEU A 445 -22.19 -6.00 2.13
CA LEU A 445 -22.05 -6.17 3.57
C LEU A 445 -23.00 -5.24 4.34
N SER A 446 -23.71 -5.76 5.36
CA SER A 446 -24.34 -4.94 6.40
C SER A 446 -23.40 -4.79 7.60
N THR A 447 -22.72 -3.65 7.73
CA THR A 447 -21.63 -3.46 8.70
C THR A 447 -22.05 -3.44 10.16
N ASN A 448 -23.32 -3.16 10.48
CA ASN A 448 -23.85 -3.27 11.84
C ASN A 448 -24.38 -4.68 12.20
N LEU A 449 -24.56 -5.56 11.22
CA LEU A 449 -25.17 -6.90 11.42
C LEU A 449 -24.20 -8.05 11.16
N GLY A 450 -23.13 -7.84 10.39
CA GLY A 450 -22.13 -8.88 10.10
C GLY A 450 -22.56 -9.90 9.03
N ILE A 451 -23.45 -9.51 8.12
CA ILE A 451 -24.05 -10.38 7.09
C ILE A 451 -23.76 -9.91 5.67
N LEU A 452 -23.79 -10.84 4.70
CA LEU A 452 -23.64 -10.58 3.27
C LEU A 452 -24.97 -10.78 2.50
N THR A 453 -25.26 -9.85 1.60
CA THR A 453 -26.49 -9.78 0.79
C THR A 453 -26.15 -9.62 -0.70
N CYS A 454 -27.04 -10.07 -1.58
CA CYS A 454 -26.95 -9.78 -3.02
C CYS A 454 -27.38 -8.33 -3.31
N ILE A 455 -27.08 -7.81 -4.50
CA ILE A 455 -27.34 -6.40 -4.86
C ILE A 455 -28.81 -5.98 -4.73
N GLU A 456 -29.75 -6.89 -5.00
CA GLU A 456 -31.19 -6.61 -4.92
C GLU A 456 -31.68 -6.54 -3.47
N CYS A 457 -31.29 -7.51 -2.62
CA CYS A 457 -31.63 -7.50 -1.19
C CYS A 457 -30.94 -6.34 -0.46
N SER A 458 -29.70 -6.00 -0.86
CA SER A 458 -28.98 -4.85 -0.29
C SER A 458 -29.68 -3.52 -0.60
N GLY A 459 -30.39 -3.41 -1.74
CA GLY A 459 -31.30 -2.31 -2.03
C GLY A 459 -32.42 -2.18 -1.00
N ILE A 460 -33.13 -3.27 -0.70
CA ILE A 460 -34.20 -3.31 0.31
C ILE A 460 -33.65 -2.98 1.71
N HIS A 461 -32.45 -3.44 2.05
CA HIS A 461 -31.79 -3.08 3.30
C HIS A 461 -31.47 -1.57 3.41
N ARG A 462 -31.20 -0.88 2.29
CA ARG A 462 -31.08 0.58 2.29
C ARG A 462 -32.43 1.28 2.53
N GLU A 463 -33.55 0.72 2.04
CA GLU A 463 -34.89 1.25 2.33
C GLU A 463 -35.25 1.17 3.83
N MET A 464 -34.80 0.13 4.54
CA MET A 464 -34.99 0.02 6.00
C MET A 464 -34.22 1.09 6.81
N GLY A 465 -33.21 1.70 6.21
CA GLY A 465 -32.43 2.80 6.78
C GLY A 465 -31.32 2.38 7.75
N VAL A 466 -30.36 3.30 7.95
CA VAL A 466 -29.09 3.10 8.68
C VAL A 466 -29.19 2.81 10.19
N HIS A 467 -30.42 2.78 10.72
CA HIS A 467 -30.73 2.37 12.10
C HIS A 467 -31.17 0.91 12.20
N VAL A 468 -31.44 0.24 11.06
CA VAL A 468 -31.71 -1.20 10.94
C VAL A 468 -30.53 -1.90 10.24
N SER A 469 -30.09 -1.38 9.09
CA SER A 469 -29.01 -1.98 8.29
C SER A 469 -28.15 -0.93 7.59
N ARG A 470 -26.83 -1.12 7.63
CA ARG A 470 -25.81 -0.22 7.06
C ARG A 470 -25.07 -0.92 5.93
N ILE A 471 -25.56 -0.72 4.70
CA ILE A 471 -25.05 -1.44 3.52
C ILE A 471 -23.85 -0.71 2.88
N GLN A 472 -22.74 -1.43 2.75
CA GLN A 472 -21.59 -1.10 1.90
C GLN A 472 -21.25 -2.28 0.98
N SER A 473 -20.50 -2.05 -0.10
CA SER A 473 -20.02 -3.08 -1.02
C SER A 473 -18.65 -3.62 -0.59
N LEU A 474 -18.45 -4.92 -0.73
CA LEU A 474 -17.13 -5.58 -0.57
C LEU A 474 -16.15 -5.28 -1.73
N SER A 475 -16.56 -4.57 -2.78
CA SER A 475 -15.71 -4.26 -3.94
C SER A 475 -15.79 -2.80 -4.42
N LEU A 476 -16.87 -2.07 -4.10
CA LEU A 476 -17.11 -0.71 -4.62
C LEU A 476 -16.94 0.40 -3.59
N ASP A 477 -17.02 0.08 -2.30
CA ASP A 477 -16.81 1.02 -1.19
C ASP A 477 -15.41 0.82 -0.58
N SER A 478 -14.81 1.89 -0.07
CA SER A 478 -13.54 1.82 0.67
C SER A 478 -13.82 1.41 2.12
N LEU A 479 -13.62 0.13 2.43
CA LEU A 479 -13.87 -0.47 3.75
C LEU A 479 -12.61 -0.46 4.62
N GLY A 480 -12.69 0.08 5.83
CA GLY A 480 -11.62 -0.06 6.83
C GLY A 480 -11.70 -1.44 7.50
N THR A 481 -10.62 -1.89 8.16
CA THR A 481 -10.66 -3.19 8.84
C THR A 481 -11.73 -3.27 9.93
N SER A 482 -12.16 -2.13 10.51
CA SER A 482 -13.29 -2.11 11.45
C SER A 482 -14.66 -2.35 10.79
N ASP A 483 -14.85 -2.10 9.49
CA ASP A 483 -16.10 -2.36 8.78
C ASP A 483 -16.32 -3.86 8.57
N LEU A 484 -15.21 -4.61 8.42
CA LEU A 484 -15.20 -6.07 8.28
C LEU A 484 -15.34 -6.82 9.63
N LEU A 485 -15.23 -6.13 10.76
CA LEU A 485 -15.08 -6.72 12.09
C LEU A 485 -16.25 -7.61 12.52
N LEU A 486 -17.50 -7.20 12.30
CA LEU A 486 -18.67 -8.04 12.63
C LEU A 486 -18.80 -9.21 11.64
N ALA A 487 -18.59 -8.97 10.35
CA ALA A 487 -18.71 -10.02 9.34
C ALA A 487 -17.69 -11.16 9.54
N ARG A 488 -16.49 -10.85 10.04
CA ARG A 488 -15.45 -11.84 10.41
C ARG A 488 -15.88 -12.80 11.53
N ASN A 489 -16.83 -12.41 12.38
CA ASN A 489 -17.20 -13.13 13.61
C ASN A 489 -18.66 -13.63 13.63
N VAL A 490 -19.50 -13.24 12.66
CA VAL A 490 -20.93 -13.60 12.60
C VAL A 490 -21.24 -14.58 11.47
N GLY A 491 -21.23 -14.13 10.22
CA GLY A 491 -21.55 -14.94 9.04
C GLY A 491 -23.04 -15.28 8.88
N ASN A 492 -23.47 -15.53 7.64
CA ASN A 492 -24.87 -15.69 7.27
C ASN A 492 -25.55 -16.93 7.89
N SER A 493 -24.82 -18.04 8.13
CA SER A 493 -25.41 -19.24 8.77
C SER A 493 -25.82 -18.94 10.21
N GLY A 494 -24.86 -18.60 11.08
CA GLY A 494 -25.12 -18.34 12.51
C GLY A 494 -26.05 -17.17 12.76
N PHE A 495 -26.10 -16.19 11.85
CA PHE A 495 -27.11 -15.12 11.89
C PHE A 495 -28.53 -15.62 11.59
N ASN A 496 -28.69 -16.45 10.55
CA ASN A 496 -29.98 -17.03 10.19
C ASN A 496 -30.46 -18.09 11.18
N GLU A 497 -29.55 -18.84 11.82
CA GLU A 497 -29.86 -19.75 12.94
C GLU A 497 -30.58 -19.04 14.11
N ILE A 498 -30.44 -17.72 14.23
CA ILE A 498 -31.13 -16.87 15.21
C ILE A 498 -32.36 -16.18 14.60
N LEU A 499 -32.19 -15.45 13.49
CA LEU A 499 -33.26 -14.61 12.93
C LEU A 499 -34.29 -15.38 12.10
N GLU A 500 -34.00 -16.62 11.71
CA GLU A 500 -34.90 -17.53 10.99
C GLU A 500 -35.25 -18.77 11.86
N ALA A 501 -34.98 -18.73 13.16
CA ALA A 501 -35.08 -19.84 14.13
C ALA A 501 -36.47 -20.49 14.28
N ASN A 502 -37.53 -19.81 13.82
CA ASN A 502 -38.92 -20.27 13.76
C ASN A 502 -39.49 -20.27 12.31
N LEU A 503 -38.65 -20.25 11.28
CA LEU A 503 -39.08 -20.33 9.88
C LEU A 503 -39.69 -21.72 9.60
N LEU A 504 -41.01 -21.78 9.38
CA LEU A 504 -41.77 -23.04 9.38
C LEU A 504 -41.49 -23.96 8.19
N SER A 505 -40.98 -23.41 7.08
CA SER A 505 -40.55 -24.15 5.90
C SER A 505 -39.50 -23.34 5.13
N PRO A 506 -38.45 -23.97 4.55
CA PRO A 506 -37.54 -23.30 3.61
C PRO A 506 -38.26 -22.63 2.43
N SER A 507 -39.43 -23.14 2.02
CA SER A 507 -40.26 -22.53 0.96
C SER A 507 -40.94 -21.21 1.34
N MET A 508 -40.78 -20.73 2.58
CA MET A 508 -41.15 -19.37 2.99
C MET A 508 -40.03 -18.35 2.78
N LYS A 509 -38.82 -18.81 2.43
CA LYS A 509 -37.68 -17.95 2.11
C LYS A 509 -37.64 -17.72 0.59
N PRO A 510 -37.52 -16.47 0.11
CA PRO A 510 -37.45 -16.19 -1.32
C PRO A 510 -36.19 -16.80 -1.95
N SER A 511 -36.24 -17.07 -3.26
CA SER A 511 -35.07 -17.44 -4.07
C SER A 511 -34.49 -16.22 -4.83
N GLN A 512 -33.49 -16.45 -5.67
CA GLN A 512 -33.01 -15.43 -6.62
C GLN A 512 -34.04 -15.14 -7.74
N GLU A 513 -34.97 -16.06 -8.02
CA GLU A 513 -36.07 -15.88 -8.98
C GLU A 513 -37.29 -15.19 -8.35
N SER A 514 -37.43 -15.21 -7.01
CA SER A 514 -38.50 -14.52 -6.29
C SER A 514 -38.51 -13.02 -6.56
N HIS A 515 -39.71 -12.48 -6.76
CA HIS A 515 -39.89 -11.09 -7.18
C HIS A 515 -39.63 -10.10 -6.03
N MET A 516 -39.35 -8.84 -6.37
CA MET A 516 -38.92 -7.82 -5.39
C MET A 516 -39.93 -7.52 -4.27
N GLY A 517 -41.23 -7.74 -4.48
CA GLY A 517 -42.25 -7.57 -3.43
C GLY A 517 -42.12 -8.63 -2.34
N GLU A 518 -42.13 -9.89 -2.73
CA GLU A 518 -41.93 -11.06 -1.85
C GLU A 518 -40.59 -11.01 -1.10
N ARG A 519 -39.50 -10.63 -1.78
CA ARG A 519 -38.21 -10.39 -1.12
C ARG A 519 -38.29 -9.28 -0.07
N LYS A 520 -39.00 -8.20 -0.38
CA LYS A 520 -39.19 -7.06 0.54
C LYS A 520 -40.03 -7.45 1.74
N ASP A 521 -41.16 -8.12 1.53
CA ASP A 521 -42.04 -8.57 2.61
C ASP A 521 -41.32 -9.55 3.56
N PHE A 522 -40.50 -10.46 3.01
CA PHE A 522 -39.65 -11.36 3.82
C PHE A 522 -38.58 -10.59 4.62
N ILE A 523 -37.85 -9.66 4.00
CA ILE A 523 -36.80 -8.87 4.66
C ILE A 523 -37.40 -7.96 5.75
N LEU A 524 -38.52 -7.29 5.50
CA LEU A 524 -39.21 -6.49 6.52
C LEU A 524 -39.68 -7.38 7.69
N SER A 525 -40.29 -8.54 7.40
CA SER A 525 -40.69 -9.52 8.41
C SER A 525 -39.51 -10.01 9.26
N LYS A 526 -38.34 -10.21 8.64
CA LYS A 526 -37.12 -10.71 9.29
C LYS A 526 -36.45 -9.64 10.16
N TYR A 527 -36.25 -8.42 9.66
CA TYR A 527 -35.44 -7.39 10.32
C TYR A 527 -36.23 -6.29 11.05
N GLN A 528 -37.44 -5.94 10.61
CA GLN A 528 -38.29 -4.93 11.28
C GLN A 528 -39.26 -5.58 12.27
N ASP A 529 -39.99 -6.62 11.86
CA ASP A 529 -40.93 -7.29 12.76
C ASP A 529 -40.25 -8.32 13.69
N GLY A 530 -39.10 -8.87 13.28
CA GLY A 530 -38.44 -9.97 13.99
C GLY A 530 -39.35 -11.19 14.09
N TYR A 531 -40.05 -11.51 13.00
CA TYR A 531 -41.17 -12.44 12.96
C TYR A 531 -40.73 -13.91 13.16
N PHE A 532 -39.67 -14.33 12.49
CA PHE A 532 -39.12 -15.69 12.58
C PHE A 532 -38.14 -15.88 13.77
N VAL A 533 -37.93 -14.86 14.60
CA VAL A 533 -37.02 -14.91 15.77
C VAL A 533 -37.66 -15.73 16.90
N ARG A 534 -36.87 -16.60 17.55
CA ARG A 534 -37.32 -17.27 18.77
C ARG A 534 -37.43 -16.29 19.94
N ARG A 535 -38.66 -15.99 20.38
CA ARG A 535 -38.95 -15.07 21.49
C ARG A 535 -39.09 -15.84 22.80
N ASN A 536 -38.13 -15.67 23.71
CA ASN A 536 -38.22 -16.18 25.07
C ASN A 536 -38.87 -15.12 25.98
N HIS A 537 -39.98 -15.46 26.64
CA HIS A 537 -40.62 -14.57 27.62
C HIS A 537 -39.88 -14.58 28.97
N CYS A 538 -38.67 -14.03 29.00
CA CYS A 538 -37.87 -13.84 30.21
C CYS A 538 -38.18 -12.47 30.87
N SER A 539 -37.90 -12.36 32.18
CA SER A 539 -38.06 -11.09 32.89
C SER A 539 -36.98 -10.09 32.47
N ASN A 540 -37.25 -8.78 32.58
CA ASN A 540 -36.26 -7.76 32.24
C ASN A 540 -35.00 -7.81 33.14
N ALA A 541 -35.10 -8.39 34.34
CA ALA A 541 -33.92 -8.71 35.15
C ALA A 541 -33.07 -9.85 34.55
N ALA A 542 -33.70 -10.90 34.03
CA ALA A 542 -33.03 -11.98 33.31
C ALA A 542 -32.44 -11.50 31.97
N GLN A 543 -33.07 -10.55 31.28
CA GLN A 543 -32.50 -9.88 30.10
C GLN A 543 -31.23 -9.10 30.44
N ARG A 544 -31.23 -8.31 31.54
CA ARG A 544 -30.01 -7.61 32.02
C ARG A 544 -28.89 -8.57 32.37
N PHE A 545 -29.22 -9.69 33.02
CA PHE A 545 -28.24 -10.73 33.34
C PHE A 545 -27.69 -11.41 32.07
N GLY A 546 -28.55 -11.82 31.14
CA GLY A 546 -28.12 -12.42 29.87
C GLY A 546 -27.25 -11.48 29.03
N LEU A 547 -27.62 -10.19 28.96
CA LEU A 547 -26.82 -9.14 28.31
C LEU A 547 -25.44 -8.97 28.98
N GLN A 548 -25.40 -9.00 30.31
CA GLN A 548 -24.16 -8.92 31.08
C GLN A 548 -23.26 -10.15 30.85
N GLU A 549 -23.79 -11.37 30.93
CA GLU A 549 -23.00 -12.58 30.74
C GLU A 549 -22.54 -12.75 29.28
N ALA A 550 -23.38 -12.47 28.28
CA ALA A 550 -22.98 -12.50 26.87
C ALA A 550 -21.85 -11.50 26.55
N THR A 551 -21.85 -10.34 27.23
CA THR A 551 -20.75 -9.37 27.12
C THR A 551 -19.47 -9.89 27.80
N LYS A 552 -19.56 -10.60 28.93
CA LYS A 552 -18.40 -11.21 29.61
C LYS A 552 -17.80 -12.39 28.84
N SER A 553 -18.64 -13.26 28.29
CA SER A 553 -18.22 -14.46 27.56
C SER A 553 -17.80 -14.17 26.11
N CYS A 554 -17.91 -12.92 25.66
CA CYS A 554 -17.74 -12.51 24.27
C CYS A 554 -18.62 -13.32 23.30
N ASP A 555 -19.87 -13.58 23.69
CA ASP A 555 -20.83 -14.32 22.86
C ASP A 555 -21.66 -13.36 21.98
N ILE A 556 -21.15 -13.14 20.77
CA ILE A 556 -21.83 -12.34 19.74
C ILE A 556 -23.20 -12.90 19.34
N TYR A 557 -23.40 -14.22 19.39
CA TYR A 557 -24.67 -14.86 19.00
C TYR A 557 -25.75 -14.63 20.07
N SER A 558 -25.40 -14.71 21.36
CA SER A 558 -26.32 -14.30 22.44
C SER A 558 -26.68 -12.81 22.37
N LEU A 559 -25.74 -11.94 21.97
CA LEU A 559 -26.02 -10.51 21.76
C LEU A 559 -26.96 -10.26 20.56
N ILE A 560 -26.75 -10.96 19.43
CA ILE A 560 -27.66 -10.93 18.28
C ILE A 560 -29.04 -11.44 18.68
N GLN A 561 -29.13 -12.53 19.44
CA GLN A 561 -30.41 -13.06 19.93
C GLN A 561 -31.15 -12.08 20.83
N LEU A 562 -30.45 -11.39 21.74
CA LEU A 562 -31.05 -10.35 22.61
C LEU A 562 -31.52 -9.13 21.79
N HIS A 563 -30.73 -8.68 20.82
CA HIS A 563 -31.09 -7.58 19.92
C HIS A 563 -32.30 -7.93 19.03
N ALA A 564 -32.34 -9.14 18.47
CA ALA A 564 -33.46 -9.65 17.67
C ALA A 564 -34.74 -9.81 18.51
N GLN A 565 -34.63 -10.09 19.81
CA GLN A 565 -35.73 -10.05 20.79
C GLN A 565 -36.12 -8.62 21.24
N ARG A 566 -35.53 -7.57 20.63
CA ARG A 566 -35.73 -6.15 20.98
C ARG A 566 -35.37 -5.79 22.43
N THR A 567 -34.35 -6.46 22.98
CA THR A 567 -33.77 -6.08 24.28
C THR A 567 -33.05 -4.75 24.15
N GLU A 568 -33.28 -3.82 25.08
CA GLU A 568 -32.54 -2.56 25.13
C GLU A 568 -31.07 -2.82 25.51
N LEU A 569 -30.15 -2.63 24.55
CA LEU A 569 -28.71 -2.81 24.75
C LEU A 569 -28.06 -1.68 25.56
N SER A 570 -28.71 -0.50 25.60
CA SER A 570 -28.31 0.69 26.36
C SER A 570 -28.74 0.67 27.83
N GLN A 571 -29.51 -0.33 28.28
CA GLN A 571 -29.97 -0.37 29.67
C GLN A 571 -28.80 -0.65 30.65
N PRO A 572 -28.86 -0.14 31.89
CA PRO A 572 -27.92 -0.53 32.95
C PRO A 572 -27.93 -2.03 33.21
N LEU A 573 -26.75 -2.59 33.48
CA LEU A 573 -26.54 -4.01 33.79
C LEU A 573 -27.06 -4.37 35.20
N HIS A 574 -27.16 -5.68 35.48
CA HIS A 574 -27.64 -6.17 36.77
C HIS A 574 -26.62 -5.92 37.91
N ALA A 575 -25.35 -6.19 37.65
CA ALA A 575 -24.23 -5.85 38.52
C ALA A 575 -23.24 -4.93 37.79
N HIS A 576 -22.59 -4.03 38.53
CA HIS A 576 -21.52 -3.16 38.04
C HIS A 576 -20.15 -3.73 38.48
N ILE A 577 -19.10 -3.42 37.73
CA ILE A 577 -17.71 -3.74 38.06
C ILE A 577 -17.02 -2.51 38.68
N GLN A 578 -17.16 -1.32 38.06
CA GLN A 578 -16.52 -0.09 38.54
C GLN A 578 -17.56 0.92 39.06
N GLU A 579 -18.60 1.22 38.29
CA GLU A 579 -19.56 2.30 38.60
C GLU A 579 -21.02 1.87 38.43
N ARG A 580 -21.91 2.30 39.33
CA ARG A 580 -23.35 2.05 39.17
C ARG A 580 -23.85 2.73 37.89
N GLY A 581 -24.77 2.09 37.18
CA GLY A 581 -25.29 2.60 35.90
C GLY A 581 -24.50 2.15 34.67
N GLU A 582 -23.41 1.39 34.83
CA GLU A 582 -22.72 0.71 33.72
C GLU A 582 -23.69 -0.04 32.80
N THR A 583 -23.53 0.18 31.50
CA THR A 583 -24.24 -0.52 30.42
C THR A 583 -23.35 -1.61 29.83
N ALA A 584 -23.90 -2.46 28.96
CA ALA A 584 -23.12 -3.46 28.22
C ALA A 584 -21.91 -2.85 27.49
N LEU A 585 -22.07 -1.64 26.95
CA LEU A 585 -21.01 -0.93 26.23
C LEU A 585 -19.84 -0.53 27.15
N HIS A 586 -20.12 -0.12 28.39
CA HIS A 586 -19.07 0.18 29.39
C HIS A 586 -18.29 -1.08 29.77
N LEU A 587 -19.01 -2.18 30.01
CA LEU A 587 -18.41 -3.48 30.32
C LEU A 587 -17.55 -4.00 29.17
N ALA A 588 -18.01 -3.84 27.93
CA ALA A 588 -17.24 -4.19 26.74
C ALA A 588 -15.92 -3.39 26.64
N VAL A 589 -15.89 -2.09 26.99
CA VAL A 589 -14.64 -1.30 27.05
C VAL A 589 -13.68 -1.82 28.13
N LEU A 590 -14.18 -2.19 29.31
CA LEU A 590 -13.33 -2.74 30.38
C LEU A 590 -12.64 -4.03 29.93
N LEU A 591 -13.42 -4.94 29.34
CA LEU A 591 -12.97 -6.27 28.91
C LEU A 591 -12.23 -6.27 27.57
N ALA A 592 -12.34 -5.21 26.76
CA ALA A 592 -11.80 -5.16 25.40
C ALA A 592 -10.30 -5.47 25.33
N ASP A 593 -9.99 -6.47 24.51
CA ASP A 593 -8.64 -6.88 24.11
C ASP A 593 -8.58 -7.00 22.57
N ARG A 594 -7.51 -7.60 22.03
CA ARG A 594 -7.35 -7.77 20.57
C ARG A 594 -8.28 -8.84 19.98
N THR A 595 -9.04 -9.59 20.79
CA THR A 595 -9.93 -10.69 20.34
C THR A 595 -11.42 -10.37 20.50
N SER A 596 -11.78 -9.37 21.31
CA SER A 596 -13.16 -9.06 21.73
C SER A 596 -13.76 -7.77 21.16
N LEU A 597 -13.02 -6.99 20.35
CA LEU A 597 -13.50 -5.71 19.79
C LEU A 597 -14.84 -5.81 19.05
N HIS A 598 -15.17 -6.97 18.46
CA HIS A 598 -16.44 -7.20 17.78
C HIS A 598 -17.67 -7.10 18.71
N ILE A 599 -17.50 -7.36 20.02
CA ILE A 599 -18.54 -7.20 21.05
C ILE A 599 -18.84 -5.73 21.29
N LEU A 600 -17.79 -4.92 21.49
CA LEU A 600 -17.93 -3.46 21.60
C LEU A 600 -18.59 -2.89 20.34
N ASP A 601 -18.14 -3.31 19.16
CA ASP A 601 -18.64 -2.77 17.91
C ASP A 601 -20.12 -3.12 17.67
N PHE A 602 -20.54 -4.36 17.93
CA PHE A 602 -21.95 -4.73 17.82
C PHE A 602 -22.84 -3.90 18.76
N LEU A 603 -22.40 -3.68 20.00
CA LEU A 603 -23.11 -2.86 20.98
C LEU A 603 -23.14 -1.39 20.57
N ALA A 604 -22.00 -0.81 20.18
CA ALA A 604 -21.90 0.59 19.74
C ALA A 604 -22.74 0.85 18.48
N GLN A 605 -22.75 -0.09 17.54
CA GLN A 605 -23.48 0.05 16.29
C GLN A 605 -24.99 -0.14 16.42
N ASN A 606 -25.49 -0.94 17.38
CA ASN A 606 -26.90 -1.34 17.47
C ASN A 606 -27.63 -0.94 18.76
N CYS A 607 -26.99 -0.23 19.69
CA CYS A 607 -27.68 0.39 20.83
C CYS A 607 -28.41 1.68 20.45
N SER A 608 -29.41 2.07 21.24
CA SER A 608 -30.18 3.30 21.00
C SER A 608 -29.50 4.57 21.53
N ASN A 609 -28.52 4.41 22.45
CA ASN A 609 -27.76 5.50 23.03
C ASN A 609 -26.33 5.04 23.35
N VAL A 610 -25.36 5.49 22.54
CA VAL A 610 -23.91 5.26 22.72
C VAL A 610 -23.36 6.10 23.89
N ASP A 611 -23.97 7.26 24.14
CA ASP A 611 -23.57 8.24 25.16
C ASP A 611 -24.33 8.06 26.49
N ALA A 612 -24.81 6.86 26.77
CA ALA A 612 -25.34 6.51 28.10
C ALA A 612 -24.26 6.79 29.16
N GLN A 613 -24.66 7.40 30.28
CA GLN A 613 -23.77 7.79 31.37
C GLN A 613 -23.92 6.87 32.60
N THR A 614 -22.81 6.57 33.27
CA THR A 614 -22.82 6.00 34.62
C THR A 614 -23.36 6.99 35.64
N SER A 615 -23.54 6.53 36.88
CA SER A 615 -23.86 7.39 38.03
C SER A 615 -22.81 8.47 38.34
N ALA A 616 -21.57 8.32 37.87
CA ALA A 616 -20.54 9.36 37.96
C ALA A 616 -20.45 10.23 36.69
N GLY A 617 -21.42 10.10 35.77
CA GLY A 617 -21.47 10.84 34.51
C GLY A 617 -20.49 10.34 33.42
N ASN A 618 -19.73 9.27 33.66
CA ASN A 618 -18.80 8.75 32.66
C ASN A 618 -19.56 8.04 31.53
N THR A 619 -19.13 8.21 30.29
CA THR A 619 -19.61 7.41 29.13
C THR A 619 -18.60 6.32 28.77
N ALA A 620 -18.96 5.40 27.86
CA ALA A 620 -18.02 4.42 27.30
C ALA A 620 -16.76 5.07 26.68
N LEU A 621 -16.87 6.30 26.18
CA LEU A 621 -15.73 7.08 25.67
C LEU A 621 -14.80 7.58 26.80
N HIS A 622 -15.37 7.96 27.96
CA HIS A 622 -14.58 8.26 29.17
C HIS A 622 -13.88 7.00 29.69
N TYR A 623 -14.58 5.85 29.74
CA TYR A 623 -13.99 4.57 30.10
C TYR A 623 -12.82 4.19 29.17
N SER A 624 -12.97 4.43 27.86
CA SER A 624 -11.94 4.12 26.88
C SER A 624 -10.68 4.97 27.12
N CYS A 625 -10.86 6.24 27.50
CA CYS A 625 -9.76 7.14 27.85
C CYS A 625 -9.17 6.88 29.23
N LEU A 626 -9.97 6.40 30.19
CA LEU A 626 -9.52 6.00 31.53
C LEU A 626 -8.61 4.77 31.48
N HIS A 627 -8.96 3.79 30.65
CA HIS A 627 -8.28 2.48 30.55
C HIS A 627 -7.32 2.38 29.33
N ASN A 628 -7.00 3.50 28.68
CA ASN A 628 -6.11 3.63 27.51
C ASN A 628 -6.48 2.69 26.33
N LYS A 629 -7.77 2.49 26.07
CA LYS A 629 -8.30 1.61 25.03
C LYS A 629 -8.49 2.37 23.71
N SER A 630 -7.41 2.67 23.00
CA SER A 630 -7.44 3.46 21.75
C SER A 630 -8.41 2.92 20.69
N ASP A 631 -8.49 1.61 20.53
CA ASP A 631 -9.37 0.97 19.54
C ASP A 631 -10.84 1.07 19.93
N CYS A 632 -11.14 1.14 21.23
CA CYS A 632 -12.48 1.47 21.71
C CYS A 632 -12.82 2.94 21.40
N VAL A 633 -11.87 3.87 21.57
CA VAL A 633 -12.05 5.28 21.14
C VAL A 633 -12.34 5.36 19.63
N ARG A 634 -11.56 4.66 18.78
CA ARG A 634 -11.79 4.60 17.33
C ARG A 634 -13.20 4.11 16.98
N LEU A 635 -13.64 2.99 17.55
CA LEU A 635 -14.94 2.38 17.27
C LEU A 635 -16.12 3.24 17.77
N LEU A 636 -16.01 3.83 18.97
CA LEU A 636 -17.03 4.73 19.52
C LEU A 636 -17.15 6.02 18.71
N LEU A 637 -16.04 6.58 18.21
CA LEU A 637 -16.05 7.74 17.31
C LEU A 637 -16.66 7.40 15.95
N ARG A 638 -16.40 6.20 15.40
CA ARG A 638 -17.11 5.70 14.19
C ARG A 638 -18.63 5.60 14.44
N ALA A 639 -19.04 5.16 15.62
CA ALA A 639 -20.43 5.13 16.07
C ALA A 639 -21.00 6.52 16.47
N ARG A 640 -20.24 7.61 16.28
CA ARG A 640 -20.61 9.02 16.56
C ARG A 640 -20.90 9.34 18.04
N ALA A 641 -20.18 8.70 18.97
CA ALA A 641 -20.19 9.08 20.39
C ALA A 641 -19.80 10.56 20.60
N ASN A 642 -20.48 11.24 21.51
CA ASN A 642 -20.30 12.66 21.78
C ASN A 642 -19.03 12.94 22.61
N THR A 643 -18.07 13.62 21.98
CA THR A 643 -16.77 13.99 22.58
C THR A 643 -16.86 15.17 23.58
N HIS A 644 -18.02 15.83 23.68
CA HIS A 644 -18.25 16.98 24.55
C HIS A 644 -19.11 16.68 25.79
N THR A 645 -19.65 15.47 25.92
CA THR A 645 -20.30 15.01 27.15
C THR A 645 -19.33 15.12 28.33
N LYS A 646 -19.81 15.61 29.47
CA LYS A 646 -19.03 15.79 30.70
C LYS A 646 -19.50 14.84 31.80
N ASN A 647 -18.55 14.33 32.58
CA ASN A 647 -18.82 13.55 33.80
C ASN A 647 -19.11 14.48 35.01
N GLU A 648 -19.36 13.90 36.19
CA GLU A 648 -19.63 14.69 37.42
C GLU A 648 -18.44 15.53 37.89
N LEU A 649 -17.21 15.22 37.46
CA LEU A 649 -16.02 16.05 37.69
C LEU A 649 -15.93 17.25 36.73
N GLY A 650 -16.87 17.35 35.77
CA GLY A 650 -16.86 18.37 34.71
C GLY A 650 -15.85 18.09 33.59
N GLU A 651 -15.19 16.94 33.60
CA GLU A 651 -14.22 16.53 32.59
C GLU A 651 -14.93 15.95 31.37
N THR A 652 -14.40 16.20 30.17
CA THR A 652 -14.71 15.40 28.97
C THR A 652 -13.76 14.21 28.86
N ALA A 653 -14.07 13.25 27.98
CA ALA A 653 -13.16 12.14 27.69
C ALA A 653 -11.76 12.61 27.23
N LEU A 654 -11.66 13.77 26.56
CA LEU A 654 -10.39 14.37 26.16
C LEU A 654 -9.61 14.90 27.37
N ASP A 655 -10.29 15.50 28.35
CA ASP A 655 -9.65 15.98 29.58
C ASP A 655 -9.15 14.81 30.45
N VAL A 656 -9.90 13.69 30.49
CA VAL A 656 -9.45 12.43 31.11
C VAL A 656 -8.19 11.90 30.43
N SER A 657 -8.17 11.82 29.09
CA SER A 657 -6.99 11.33 28.35
C SER A 657 -5.75 12.21 28.56
N ARG A 658 -5.92 13.55 28.63
CA ARG A 658 -4.87 14.52 28.96
C ARG A 658 -4.33 14.35 30.38
N ARG A 659 -5.21 14.28 31.38
CA ARG A 659 -4.84 14.12 32.80
C ARG A 659 -4.04 12.83 33.03
N LEU A 660 -4.38 11.76 32.30
CA LEU A 660 -3.70 10.46 32.37
C LEU A 660 -2.54 10.32 31.37
N LYS A 661 -2.32 11.31 30.49
CA LYS A 661 -1.29 11.33 29.42
C LYS A 661 -1.41 10.18 28.41
N HIS A 662 -2.64 9.72 28.15
CA HIS A 662 -2.97 8.70 27.16
C HIS A 662 -2.99 9.30 25.75
N SER A 663 -1.79 9.63 25.25
CA SER A 663 -1.54 10.44 24.04
C SER A 663 -2.28 9.98 22.77
N HIS A 664 -2.44 8.67 22.57
CA HIS A 664 -3.17 8.14 21.40
C HIS A 664 -4.69 8.34 21.52
N CYS A 665 -5.25 8.18 22.72
CA CYS A 665 -6.66 8.52 22.98
C CYS A 665 -6.89 10.04 22.85
N GLU A 666 -5.95 10.85 23.33
CA GLU A 666 -5.98 12.31 23.14
C GLU A 666 -5.96 12.69 21.65
N ALA A 667 -5.04 12.14 20.86
CA ALA A 667 -4.90 12.47 19.43
C ALA A 667 -6.19 12.18 18.64
N LEU A 668 -6.78 11.00 18.84
CA LEU A 668 -8.05 10.61 18.20
C LEU A 668 -9.21 11.56 18.56
N LEU A 669 -9.28 11.99 19.83
CA LEU A 669 -10.31 12.93 20.29
C LEU A 669 -10.08 14.36 19.80
N GLN A 670 -8.83 14.81 19.68
CA GLN A 670 -8.51 16.10 19.07
C GLN A 670 -8.84 16.12 17.57
N GLN A 671 -8.58 15.02 16.85
CA GLN A 671 -9.02 14.85 15.46
C GLN A 671 -10.54 14.90 15.33
N ALA A 672 -11.27 14.26 16.24
CA ALA A 672 -12.74 14.31 16.24
C ALA A 672 -13.28 15.73 16.50
N GLN A 673 -12.73 16.44 17.49
CA GLN A 673 -13.16 17.82 17.80
C GLN A 673 -12.77 18.84 16.72
N SER A 674 -11.76 18.56 15.88
CA SER A 674 -11.37 19.41 14.75
C SER A 674 -12.05 19.04 13.42
N ASN A 675 -12.95 18.05 13.41
CA ASN A 675 -13.54 17.44 12.21
C ASN A 675 -12.50 16.87 11.22
N GLN A 676 -11.37 16.37 11.74
CA GLN A 676 -10.29 15.73 10.98
C GLN A 676 -10.19 14.22 11.25
N PHE A 677 -11.11 13.65 12.04
CA PHE A 677 -11.19 12.21 12.27
C PHE A 677 -11.71 11.48 11.03
N ASP A 678 -10.92 10.53 10.52
CA ASP A 678 -11.35 9.66 9.43
C ASP A 678 -12.31 8.58 9.95
N HIS A 679 -13.45 8.44 9.28
CA HIS A 679 -14.43 7.40 9.57
C HIS A 679 -14.05 6.03 8.97
N HIS A 680 -13.11 5.97 8.02
CA HIS A 680 -12.50 4.74 7.50
C HIS A 680 -11.52 4.16 8.54
N VAL A 681 -12.09 3.61 9.61
CA VAL A 681 -11.33 3.20 10.80
C VAL A 681 -10.66 1.84 10.61
N ASN A 682 -9.37 1.78 10.91
CA ASN A 682 -8.59 0.55 11.01
C ASN A 682 -8.30 0.22 12.49
N VAL A 683 -8.47 -1.06 12.86
CA VAL A 683 -8.36 -1.56 14.26
C VAL A 683 -7.34 -2.68 14.42
N GLU A 684 -6.72 -2.74 15.60
CA GLU A 684 -5.68 -3.71 15.97
C GLU A 684 -6.27 -5.04 16.52
N TYR A 685 -7.01 -5.74 15.66
CA TYR A 685 -7.68 -7.01 15.97
C TYR A 685 -6.84 -8.25 15.61
N GLU A 686 -7.05 -9.36 16.33
CA GLU A 686 -6.45 -10.67 16.06
C GLU A 686 -7.29 -11.42 15.02
N TRP A 687 -7.10 -11.09 13.74
CA TRP A 687 -7.94 -11.54 12.62
C TRP A 687 -8.02 -13.06 12.41
N ARG A 688 -7.08 -13.85 12.96
CA ARG A 688 -6.95 -15.32 12.79
C ARG A 688 -7.24 -15.73 11.33
N LEU A 689 -6.57 -15.07 10.40
CA LEU A 689 -6.64 -15.44 8.99
C LEU A 689 -5.96 -16.80 8.83
N ARG A 690 -6.55 -17.67 8.01
CA ARG A 690 -5.92 -18.94 7.66
C ARG A 690 -4.66 -18.63 6.84
N HIS A 691 -3.50 -19.10 7.29
CA HIS A 691 -2.46 -19.42 6.31
C HIS A 691 -2.98 -20.61 5.50
N ASP A 692 -2.90 -20.53 4.18
CA ASP A 692 -2.99 -21.71 3.34
C ASP A 692 -1.66 -22.47 3.54
N ASP A 693 -1.68 -23.52 4.36
CA ASP A 693 -0.53 -24.38 4.70
C ASP A 693 -0.05 -25.17 3.46
N LEU A 694 0.65 -24.49 2.55
CA LEU A 694 1.11 -25.04 1.28
C LEU A 694 2.57 -25.54 1.37
N TYR A 695 2.72 -26.69 2.03
CA TYR A 695 3.94 -27.51 2.10
C TYR A 695 5.18 -26.86 2.72
N ASP A 696 5.39 -27.17 4.00
CA ASP A 696 6.73 -27.53 4.47
C ASP A 696 7.08 -28.95 3.97
N SER A 697 8.37 -29.24 3.81
CA SER A 697 8.88 -30.56 3.40
C SER A 697 10.36 -30.68 3.77
N ASP A 698 10.62 -31.04 5.04
CA ASP A 698 11.95 -31.46 5.51
C ASP A 698 12.53 -32.62 4.68
N ASP A 699 13.85 -32.55 4.43
CA ASP A 699 14.75 -33.71 4.32
C ASP A 699 16.22 -33.20 4.35
N ASP A 700 16.77 -33.09 5.58
CA ASP A 700 18.14 -33.48 6.01
C ASP A 700 19.44 -33.00 5.29
N PHE A 701 20.60 -32.73 5.94
CA PHE A 701 21.01 -32.73 7.36
C PHE A 701 22.36 -31.97 7.57
N GLU A 702 22.58 -31.39 8.77
CA GLU A 702 23.86 -31.16 9.51
C GLU A 702 25.12 -30.50 8.82
N GLU A 703 26.19 -30.06 9.52
CA GLU A 703 26.68 -30.24 10.91
C GLU A 703 27.42 -28.98 11.46
N ARG A 704 27.64 -28.96 12.80
CA ARG A 704 28.86 -28.48 13.50
C ARG A 704 28.88 -27.13 14.28
N ASN A 705 28.31 -27.20 15.49
CA ASN A 705 28.92 -26.89 16.81
C ASN A 705 29.46 -25.47 17.18
N GLY A 706 28.90 -24.94 18.29
CA GLY A 706 29.51 -23.93 19.18
C GLY A 706 28.84 -23.96 20.59
N PRO A 707 29.57 -24.02 21.73
CA PRO A 707 28.97 -24.49 22.98
C PRO A 707 28.49 -23.44 24.00
N VAL A 708 27.28 -23.67 24.51
CA VAL A 708 26.87 -23.59 25.94
C VAL A 708 27.02 -22.25 26.69
N LYS A 709 25.86 -21.71 27.13
CA LYS A 709 25.56 -21.56 28.57
C LYS A 709 24.06 -21.59 28.87
N LYS A 710 23.66 -22.42 29.84
CA LYS A 710 22.31 -22.46 30.42
C LYS A 710 22.18 -21.39 31.49
N GLU A 711 20.98 -20.81 31.63
CA GLU A 711 20.35 -20.78 32.96
C GLU A 711 18.82 -20.93 32.83
N ARG A 712 18.10 -21.00 33.96
CA ARG A 712 16.85 -21.76 34.06
C ARG A 712 15.56 -20.96 33.82
N SER A 713 14.67 -21.62 33.08
CA SER A 713 13.23 -21.38 33.00
C SER A 713 12.50 -21.54 34.34
N PHE A 714 11.30 -20.96 34.40
CA PHE A 714 10.12 -21.60 34.99
C PHE A 714 8.89 -21.34 34.12
N SER A 715 7.90 -22.23 34.17
CA SER A 715 6.85 -22.36 33.16
C SER A 715 5.55 -22.96 33.71
N SER A 716 4.40 -22.38 33.36
CA SER A 716 3.08 -23.04 33.19
C SER A 716 2.10 -22.01 32.59
N SER A 717 1.03 -22.35 31.89
CA SER A 717 0.61 -23.65 31.30
C SER A 717 -0.44 -23.37 30.23
N SER A 718 -0.26 -23.87 29.01
CA SER A 718 -1.27 -23.80 27.95
C SER A 718 -2.34 -24.87 28.18
N PHE A 719 -3.61 -24.47 28.30
CA PHE A 719 -4.75 -25.39 28.19
C PHE A 719 -5.29 -25.36 26.77
N THR A 720 -5.27 -26.50 26.10
CA THR A 720 -6.00 -26.73 24.85
C THR A 720 -7.39 -27.30 25.16
N SER A 721 -8.41 -26.87 24.44
CA SER A 721 -9.77 -27.43 24.53
C SER A 721 -10.42 -27.49 23.14
N SER A 722 -10.24 -28.63 22.48
CA SER A 722 -10.89 -28.92 21.20
C SER A 722 -12.36 -29.26 21.41
N PHE A 723 -13.27 -28.63 20.65
CA PHE A 723 -14.68 -29.01 20.62
C PHE A 723 -15.16 -29.26 19.18
N SER A 724 -15.34 -30.53 18.83
CA SER A 724 -16.02 -30.95 17.60
C SER A 724 -17.51 -31.11 17.88
N PHE A 725 -18.37 -30.47 17.10
CA PHE A 725 -19.81 -30.64 17.22
C PHE A 725 -20.27 -31.97 16.60
N THR A 726 -20.80 -32.87 17.44
CA THR A 726 -21.48 -34.09 16.99
C THR A 726 -22.99 -33.91 17.18
N SER A 727 -23.75 -33.96 16.09
CA SER A 727 -25.20 -33.78 16.11
C SER A 727 -25.93 -34.99 16.71
N ARG A 728 -26.57 -34.78 17.87
CA ARG A 728 -27.63 -35.67 18.38
C ARG A 728 -28.79 -34.85 18.96
N ALA A 729 -29.97 -35.02 18.38
CA ALA A 729 -31.21 -34.51 18.97
C ALA A 729 -31.62 -35.37 20.18
N PHE A 730 -32.25 -34.74 21.18
CA PHE A 730 -32.95 -35.41 22.26
C PHE A 730 -34.37 -34.85 22.37
N SER A 731 -35.35 -35.68 22.01
CA SER A 731 -36.78 -35.37 22.19
C SER A 731 -37.23 -35.71 23.61
N PHE A 732 -38.22 -34.97 24.10
CA PHE A 732 -38.84 -35.19 25.41
C PHE A 732 -39.71 -36.47 25.41
N SER A 733 -39.82 -37.16 26.54
CA SER A 733 -40.47 -38.48 26.65
C SER A 733 -41.62 -38.50 27.65
N GLN A 734 -42.81 -38.97 27.23
CA GLN A 734 -43.89 -39.50 28.10
C GLN A 734 -44.92 -40.31 27.24
N PRO A 735 -45.78 -41.18 27.82
CA PRO A 735 -45.42 -42.60 27.80
C PRO A 735 -46.49 -43.61 27.33
N ALA A 736 -46.01 -44.84 27.09
CA ALA A 736 -46.69 -46.15 27.23
C ALA A 736 -47.91 -46.51 26.33
N SER A 737 -47.75 -47.57 25.53
CA SER A 737 -48.79 -48.59 25.24
C SER A 737 -48.19 -49.92 24.73
N ILE A 738 -48.86 -51.01 25.13
CA ILE A 738 -48.45 -52.43 25.15
C ILE A 738 -48.29 -53.11 23.75
N PRO A 739 -47.37 -54.09 23.55
CA PRO A 739 -47.21 -54.91 22.32
C PRO A 739 -47.98 -56.26 22.42
N PRO A 740 -48.06 -57.14 21.38
CA PRO A 740 -47.02 -58.16 21.06
C PRO A 740 -47.07 -58.65 19.57
N PRO A 741 -46.64 -59.89 19.21
CA PRO A 741 -45.34 -60.58 19.30
C PRO A 741 -44.68 -60.69 17.87
N SER A 742 -43.71 -61.54 17.48
CA SER A 742 -43.18 -62.82 18.00
C SER A 742 -41.77 -63.19 17.47
N SER A 743 -41.11 -64.12 18.19
CA SER A 743 -40.12 -65.14 17.72
C SER A 743 -38.85 -64.71 16.95
N GLY A 744 -37.64 -65.17 17.30
CA GLY A 744 -37.26 -66.00 18.46
C GLY A 744 -35.83 -66.58 18.40
N GLU A 745 -35.42 -67.14 19.54
CA GLU A 745 -34.39 -68.19 19.76
C GLU A 745 -32.88 -67.95 19.48
N VAL A 746 -32.08 -68.26 20.52
CA VAL A 746 -30.78 -69.01 20.57
C VAL A 746 -29.70 -68.73 19.49
N GLY A 747 -28.41 -68.51 19.80
CA GLY A 747 -27.66 -68.51 21.07
C GLY A 747 -26.24 -69.08 20.87
N GLY A 748 -25.35 -68.99 21.87
CA GLY A 748 -24.14 -69.83 21.95
C GLY A 748 -22.77 -69.25 21.51
N SER A 749 -22.04 -68.75 22.51
CA SER A 749 -20.58 -68.60 22.68
C SER A 749 -19.57 -69.30 21.75
N GLY A 750 -18.47 -68.58 21.43
CA GLY A 750 -17.17 -69.13 20.98
C GLY A 750 -16.99 -69.24 19.45
N GLY A 751 -15.77 -69.31 18.89
CA GLY A 751 -14.44 -69.15 19.49
C GLY A 751 -13.31 -69.69 18.59
N SER A 752 -12.26 -68.89 18.35
CA SER A 752 -10.94 -69.29 17.81
C SER A 752 -10.83 -69.98 16.43
N GLY A 753 -10.43 -69.20 15.42
CA GLY A 753 -9.31 -69.55 14.52
C GLY A 753 -9.51 -70.46 13.29
N GLY A 754 -8.89 -70.07 12.17
CA GLY A 754 -8.20 -71.02 11.26
C GLY A 754 -8.86 -71.40 9.92
N SER A 755 -8.39 -70.75 8.85
CA SER A 755 -7.92 -71.37 7.58
C SER A 755 -8.77 -72.38 6.77
N GLY A 756 -8.95 -72.10 5.47
CA GLY A 756 -9.14 -73.13 4.43
C GLY A 756 -9.74 -72.59 3.12
N GLY A 757 -9.23 -72.99 1.94
CA GLY A 757 -9.88 -72.59 0.66
C GLY A 757 -9.21 -72.79 -0.71
N GLY A 758 -8.00 -73.38 -0.86
CA GLY A 758 -7.39 -73.67 -2.17
C GLY A 758 -6.81 -72.44 -2.93
N GLY A 759 -5.97 -72.59 -3.96
CA GLY A 759 -5.29 -73.77 -4.53
C GLY A 759 -4.68 -73.42 -5.91
N GLY A 760 -3.58 -74.02 -6.38
CA GLY A 760 -2.64 -74.96 -5.75
C GLY A 760 -1.52 -75.41 -6.74
N ALA A 761 -0.52 -76.13 -6.22
CA ALA A 761 0.56 -76.89 -6.90
C ALA A 761 1.51 -76.18 -7.91
N GLY A 762 2.83 -76.44 -7.92
CA GLY A 762 3.64 -77.16 -6.90
C GLY A 762 5.00 -77.69 -7.39
N GLY A 763 6.10 -77.24 -6.77
CA GLY A 763 7.45 -77.83 -6.80
C GLY A 763 8.21 -77.83 -8.13
N SER A 764 9.53 -78.08 -8.22
CA SER A 764 10.64 -78.04 -7.23
C SER A 764 11.95 -78.09 -8.03
N GLY A 765 13.09 -77.50 -7.62
CA GLY A 765 13.36 -76.64 -6.46
C GLY A 765 14.84 -76.77 -6.04
N GLY A 766 15.65 -75.71 -6.14
CA GLY A 766 17.09 -75.77 -5.87
C GLY A 766 17.81 -74.41 -5.86
N SER A 767 18.92 -74.34 -5.12
CA SER A 767 19.62 -73.13 -4.68
C SER A 767 20.42 -72.36 -5.74
N GLY A 768 20.20 -71.03 -5.80
CA GLY A 768 21.26 -70.01 -5.83
C GLY A 768 22.05 -69.72 -7.13
N GLY A 769 22.56 -68.48 -7.19
CA GLY A 769 23.86 -68.15 -7.80
C GLY A 769 23.97 -67.96 -9.32
N SER A 770 24.34 -66.72 -9.69
CA SER A 770 25.12 -66.39 -10.90
C SER A 770 24.47 -66.59 -12.29
N GLY A 771 25.06 -65.92 -13.30
CA GLY A 771 24.54 -65.89 -14.67
C GLY A 771 25.16 -66.90 -15.63
N GLY A 772 24.48 -67.12 -16.75
CA GLY A 772 24.89 -68.01 -17.85
C GLY A 772 23.67 -68.36 -18.72
N SER A 773 23.29 -67.54 -19.69
CA SER A 773 23.84 -67.52 -21.06
C SER A 773 23.55 -68.80 -21.85
N GLY A 774 22.47 -68.78 -22.65
CA GLY A 774 22.15 -69.81 -23.64
C GLY A 774 20.91 -69.43 -24.47
N GLY A 775 20.91 -69.71 -25.78
CA GLY A 775 19.74 -69.52 -26.65
C GLY A 775 19.62 -68.14 -27.33
N GLY A 776 20.61 -67.75 -28.14
CA GLY A 776 20.46 -66.64 -29.11
C GLY A 776 20.01 -67.13 -30.49
N LEU A 777 19.56 -66.22 -31.36
CA LEU A 777 19.38 -66.47 -32.80
C LEU A 777 19.56 -65.18 -33.63
N LEU A 778 20.28 -65.31 -34.75
CA LEU A 778 20.36 -64.40 -35.91
C LEU A 778 20.87 -62.94 -35.68
N SER A 779 22.11 -62.64 -36.10
CA SER A 779 22.37 -62.06 -37.45
C SER A 779 23.74 -61.34 -37.58
N VAL A 780 24.43 -61.65 -38.69
CA VAL A 780 25.52 -60.97 -39.44
C VAL A 780 25.96 -59.54 -38.99
N GLY A 781 27.26 -59.15 -38.96
CA GLY A 781 28.51 -59.90 -39.16
C GLY A 781 29.57 -59.24 -40.09
N ARG A 782 30.85 -59.57 -39.84
CA ARG A 782 32.06 -59.53 -40.72
C ARG A 782 33.00 -58.29 -40.84
N ARG A 783 34.27 -58.59 -40.49
CA ARG A 783 35.59 -58.17 -41.06
C ARG A 783 36.24 -56.84 -40.59
N LEU A 784 37.58 -56.71 -40.60
CA LEU A 784 38.68 -57.67 -40.31
C LEU A 784 40.06 -56.93 -40.24
N ALA A 785 41.03 -57.62 -39.64
CA ALA A 785 42.43 -57.75 -40.12
C ALA A 785 43.54 -56.81 -39.60
N MET A 786 44.42 -57.46 -38.82
CA MET A 786 45.89 -57.54 -39.00
C MET A 786 46.81 -56.43 -38.47
N ALA A 787 48.01 -56.91 -38.12
CA ALA A 787 49.19 -56.15 -37.77
C ALA A 787 50.41 -56.90 -38.32
N MET A 788 51.43 -56.17 -38.79
CA MET A 788 52.85 -56.56 -38.75
C MET A 788 53.70 -55.44 -39.33
N GLU A 789 54.62 -54.91 -38.53
CA GLU A 789 55.89 -54.37 -39.03
C GLU A 789 57.02 -55.26 -38.49
N LEU A 790 58.15 -55.26 -39.20
CA LEU A 790 59.35 -55.98 -38.79
C LEU A 790 60.04 -55.28 -37.61
N HIS A 791 60.65 -56.08 -36.73
CA HIS A 791 61.58 -55.69 -35.66
C HIS A 791 61.01 -55.10 -34.35
N SER A 792 60.93 -56.00 -33.36
CA SER A 792 61.71 -55.91 -32.11
C SER A 792 61.25 -54.99 -30.96
N ARG A 793 60.67 -55.65 -29.96
CA ARG A 793 61.10 -55.68 -28.53
C ARG A 793 62.57 -55.24 -28.24
N PRO A 794 62.96 -54.89 -26.98
CA PRO A 794 62.16 -54.79 -25.74
C PRO A 794 62.52 -53.58 -24.82
N SER A 795 61.87 -53.52 -23.64
CA SER A 795 62.40 -53.10 -22.32
C SER A 795 63.44 -51.97 -22.18
N GLY A 796 63.11 -50.95 -21.39
CA GLY A 796 64.11 -50.05 -20.78
C GLY A 796 63.48 -49.00 -19.86
N CYS A 797 64.19 -48.66 -18.77
CA CYS A 797 63.86 -47.52 -17.90
C CYS A 797 65.09 -46.62 -17.78
N ALA A 798 65.02 -45.37 -18.27
CA ALA A 798 65.92 -44.26 -17.89
C ALA A 798 65.54 -42.90 -18.55
N SER A 799 65.78 -41.81 -17.79
CA SER A 799 66.28 -40.47 -18.19
C SER A 799 65.54 -39.54 -19.19
N SER A 800 65.52 -38.24 -18.83
CA SER A 800 65.29 -37.00 -19.62
C SER A 800 66.48 -36.68 -20.59
N PRO A 801 66.55 -35.56 -21.37
CA PRO A 801 65.73 -34.33 -21.52
C PRO A 801 65.15 -34.23 -22.99
N PRO A 802 65.16 -33.15 -23.84
CA PRO A 802 65.38 -31.67 -23.76
C PRO A 802 64.24 -30.79 -24.38
N PRO A 803 64.34 -29.42 -24.38
CA PRO A 803 63.30 -28.51 -24.91
C PRO A 803 63.55 -27.95 -26.34
N PRO A 804 62.55 -27.31 -27.00
CA PRO A 804 62.67 -26.70 -28.34
C PRO A 804 63.10 -25.20 -28.38
N PRO A 805 63.49 -24.64 -29.56
CA PRO A 805 64.21 -23.35 -29.72
C PRO A 805 63.35 -22.16 -30.30
N PRO A 806 63.91 -20.94 -30.57
CA PRO A 806 63.13 -19.69 -30.61
C PRO A 806 62.90 -18.95 -31.96
N SER A 807 61.88 -18.05 -31.96
CA SER A 807 61.72 -16.71 -32.59
C SER A 807 62.08 -16.35 -34.05
N SER A 808 61.22 -15.48 -34.65
CA SER A 808 61.47 -14.39 -35.66
C SER A 808 60.69 -14.52 -37.01
N PRO A 809 60.57 -13.47 -37.86
CA PRO A 809 60.13 -12.07 -37.61
C PRO A 809 59.01 -11.60 -38.59
N ALA A 810 58.68 -10.29 -38.64
CA ALA A 810 57.53 -9.73 -39.36
C ALA A 810 57.83 -9.04 -40.74
N PRO A 811 56.83 -8.87 -41.63
CA PRO A 811 56.93 -8.07 -42.87
C PRO A 811 56.50 -6.58 -42.72
N PRO A 812 56.81 -5.67 -43.69
CA PRO A 812 56.80 -4.20 -43.47
C PRO A 812 55.67 -3.38 -44.15
N LEU A 813 55.59 -2.10 -43.75
CA LEU A 813 54.73 -1.03 -44.31
C LEU A 813 55.35 -0.34 -45.54
N PRO A 814 54.54 0.28 -46.42
CA PRO A 814 54.60 1.76 -46.60
C PRO A 814 53.24 2.42 -46.95
N PRO A 815 53.13 3.77 -47.08
CA PRO A 815 54.09 4.85 -46.82
C PRO A 815 53.68 5.78 -45.65
N ARG A 816 54.32 6.96 -45.56
CA ARG A 816 54.44 7.87 -44.39
C ARG A 816 54.55 9.33 -44.89
N VAL A 817 54.36 10.36 -44.03
CA VAL A 817 55.25 11.55 -43.84
C VAL A 817 54.56 12.79 -43.19
N LYS A 818 55.00 13.09 -41.94
CA LYS A 818 55.30 14.38 -41.26
C LYS A 818 54.35 15.60 -41.24
N ALA A 819 53.89 15.94 -40.02
CA ALA A 819 54.06 17.17 -39.21
C ALA A 819 54.80 18.41 -39.83
N PRO A 820 54.53 19.68 -39.40
CA PRO A 820 54.71 20.14 -38.01
C PRO A 820 53.69 21.19 -37.46
N ASN A 821 54.14 22.04 -36.53
CA ASN A 821 53.41 22.89 -35.58
C ASN A 821 52.94 24.27 -36.11
N GLU A 822 52.12 24.93 -35.27
CA GLU A 822 51.98 26.39 -35.02
C GLU A 822 50.95 27.28 -35.74
N ILE A 823 50.24 28.04 -34.88
CA ILE A 823 49.75 29.44 -34.99
C ILE A 823 48.43 29.76 -35.76
N GLU A 824 47.50 30.30 -34.96
CA GLU A 824 46.41 31.27 -35.21
C GLU A 824 45.19 31.05 -36.14
N SER A 825 44.13 31.77 -35.73
CA SER A 825 43.12 32.47 -36.53
C SER A 825 41.75 31.81 -36.85
N GLN A 826 40.72 32.51 -36.35
CA GLN A 826 39.43 32.84 -36.99
C GLN A 826 38.40 31.74 -37.34
N ARG A 827 37.16 32.01 -36.89
CA ARG A 827 35.90 31.40 -37.37
C ARG A 827 35.25 32.34 -38.40
N PRO A 828 34.97 31.88 -39.63
CA PRO A 828 33.93 32.45 -40.50
C PRO A 828 32.62 31.62 -40.48
N PRO A 829 31.49 32.11 -41.05
CA PRO A 829 30.14 31.72 -40.62
C PRO A 829 29.28 31.07 -41.78
N PRO A 830 27.92 31.07 -41.79
CA PRO A 830 27.12 30.04 -42.49
C PRO A 830 26.49 30.47 -43.84
N PRO A 831 25.80 29.56 -44.55
CA PRO A 831 24.85 29.88 -45.62
C PRO A 831 23.37 29.87 -45.16
N ILE A 832 22.50 30.54 -45.93
CA ILE A 832 21.07 30.79 -45.66
C ILE A 832 20.23 30.54 -46.94
N ALA A 833 18.96 30.13 -46.76
CA ALA A 833 17.80 30.28 -47.67
C ALA A 833 17.57 29.40 -48.94
N VAL A 834 16.45 28.65 -48.91
CA VAL A 834 15.21 28.79 -49.73
C VAL A 834 15.33 28.68 -51.28
N ARG A 835 14.50 27.84 -51.97
CA ARG A 835 13.31 28.27 -52.77
C ARG A 835 12.47 27.18 -53.49
N HIS A 836 11.15 27.20 -53.25
CA HIS A 836 10.02 26.93 -54.20
C HIS A 836 9.88 25.50 -54.83
N LYS A 837 8.79 25.10 -55.54
CA LYS A 837 7.65 25.81 -56.19
C LYS A 837 6.44 24.86 -56.48
N ARG A 838 5.18 25.33 -56.29
CA ARG A 838 3.88 25.05 -57.01
C ARG A 838 3.52 23.62 -57.49
N SER A 839 2.26 23.21 -57.69
CA SER A 839 0.88 23.77 -57.59
C SER A 839 -0.11 22.57 -57.52
N CYS A 840 -1.43 22.63 -57.40
CA CYS A 840 -2.49 23.67 -57.40
C CYS A 840 -3.69 23.12 -56.55
N SER A 841 -4.93 23.62 -56.46
CA SER A 841 -5.73 24.78 -56.95
C SER A 841 -6.86 25.04 -55.89
N GLU A 842 -7.91 25.86 -56.03
CA GLU A 842 -8.38 26.75 -57.11
C GLU A 842 -9.04 28.05 -56.58
N SER A 843 -10.30 28.00 -56.12
CA SER A 843 -11.20 29.15 -55.90
C SER A 843 -12.02 28.98 -54.59
N SER A 844 -12.58 30.01 -53.93
CA SER A 844 -12.95 31.36 -54.42
C SER A 844 -13.06 32.43 -53.29
N LYS A 845 -12.54 33.64 -53.58
CA LYS A 845 -13.00 35.01 -53.19
C LYS A 845 -13.09 35.57 -51.73
N HIS A 846 -12.58 36.81 -51.61
CA HIS A 846 -12.92 37.95 -50.71
C HIS A 846 -12.69 37.86 -49.17
N ASP A 847 -12.31 38.93 -48.44
CA ASP A 847 -11.55 40.17 -48.75
C ASP A 847 -11.22 40.96 -47.44
N TYR A 848 -10.17 41.79 -47.41
CA TYR A 848 -9.74 42.74 -46.34
C TYR A 848 -9.52 42.17 -44.90
N GLY A 849 -8.65 42.71 -44.02
CA GLY A 849 -7.65 43.78 -44.12
C GLY A 849 -6.72 43.84 -42.87
N LEU A 850 -5.53 44.42 -43.01
CA LEU A 850 -4.50 44.71 -41.97
C LEU A 850 -4.80 46.09 -41.29
N PRO A 851 -4.16 46.55 -40.16
CA PRO A 851 -2.69 46.52 -39.98
C PRO A 851 -2.03 46.55 -38.56
N THR A 852 -0.71 46.26 -38.58
CA THR A 852 0.42 46.82 -37.77
C THR A 852 0.51 46.76 -36.24
N SER A 853 1.68 46.31 -35.79
CA SER A 853 2.39 46.76 -34.57
C SER A 853 3.57 47.68 -34.94
N PRO A 854 4.22 48.36 -33.98
CA PRO A 854 5.67 48.60 -34.02
C PRO A 854 6.42 48.03 -32.79
N LYS A 855 7.73 48.29 -32.69
CA LYS A 855 8.71 47.57 -31.83
C LYS A 855 9.73 48.54 -31.16
N ILE A 856 10.81 47.96 -30.61
CA ILE A 856 12.22 48.45 -30.50
C ILE A 856 12.65 49.07 -29.15
N TYR A 857 13.51 48.38 -28.39
CA TYR A 857 14.95 48.74 -28.16
C TYR A 857 15.74 47.64 -27.42
N SER A 858 17.09 47.70 -27.40
CA SER A 858 17.93 46.57 -26.96
C SER A 858 19.41 46.88 -26.58
N GLY A 859 19.87 46.39 -25.42
CA GLY A 859 21.28 46.10 -25.04
C GLY A 859 22.18 47.28 -24.59
N PRO A 860 23.45 47.04 -24.14
CA PRO A 860 24.12 45.74 -23.87
C PRO A 860 25.05 45.68 -22.60
N ASP A 861 25.81 44.58 -22.48
CA ASP A 861 27.18 44.40 -21.88
C ASP A 861 27.50 44.00 -20.39
N SER A 862 28.09 42.79 -20.28
CA SER A 862 29.46 42.48 -19.75
C SER A 862 29.83 42.27 -18.25
N SER A 863 29.67 41.01 -17.79
CA SER A 863 30.73 40.07 -17.32
C SER A 863 31.47 40.07 -15.93
N PHE A 864 31.79 38.83 -15.50
CA PHE A 864 32.92 38.30 -14.69
C PHE A 864 32.86 37.96 -13.16
N LYS A 865 33.34 36.74 -12.86
CA LYS A 865 33.98 36.15 -11.63
C LYS A 865 33.17 35.79 -10.36
N LYS A 866 32.56 34.59 -10.38
CA LYS A 866 32.90 33.37 -9.61
C LYS A 866 33.39 33.46 -8.12
N CYS A 867 32.79 32.56 -7.30
CA CYS A 867 33.29 31.89 -6.07
C CYS A 867 32.64 32.24 -4.70
N VAL A 868 32.53 31.18 -3.89
CA VAL A 868 31.85 30.97 -2.58
C VAL A 868 32.96 30.45 -1.63
N PRO A 869 33.07 30.77 -0.30
CA PRO A 869 32.14 30.21 0.69
C PRO A 869 31.94 30.88 2.09
N SER A 870 30.94 30.32 2.79
CA SER A 870 30.81 30.13 4.27
C SER A 870 30.48 31.30 5.22
N SER A 871 29.59 30.98 6.16
CA SER A 871 29.06 31.73 7.33
C SER A 871 30.11 31.88 8.47
N PRO A 872 29.89 32.61 9.61
CA PRO A 872 28.71 32.46 10.49
C PRO A 872 28.24 33.68 11.37
N LEU A 873 27.17 33.44 12.14
CA LEU A 873 26.84 33.91 13.51
C LEU A 873 27.20 35.32 14.03
N SER A 874 26.23 35.94 14.71
CA SER A 874 26.45 36.70 15.96
C SER A 874 25.25 36.58 16.91
N SER A 875 25.47 36.85 18.20
CA SER A 875 24.47 36.78 19.29
C SER A 875 24.84 37.79 20.40
N LEU A 876 24.56 37.51 21.68
CA LEU A 876 24.78 38.33 22.92
C LEU A 876 23.58 39.25 23.29
N THR A 877 23.25 39.51 24.57
CA THR A 877 23.95 39.21 25.85
C THR A 877 23.00 38.98 27.05
N GLU A 878 23.57 38.33 28.10
CA GLU A 878 23.19 38.07 29.52
C GLU A 878 22.17 39.00 30.29
N ARG A 879 21.63 38.72 31.51
CA ARG A 879 22.17 38.11 32.77
C ARG A 879 21.14 37.40 33.71
N PRO A 880 21.60 36.70 34.79
CA PRO A 880 20.78 35.78 35.64
C PRO A 880 20.72 36.10 37.16
N GLU A 881 19.93 35.35 37.95
CA GLU A 881 20.26 35.03 39.37
C GLU A 881 19.64 33.71 39.92
N ARG A 882 19.68 33.46 41.25
CA ARG A 882 19.61 32.12 41.90
C ARG A 882 18.34 31.85 42.74
N GLY A 883 17.93 30.58 42.87
CA GLY A 883 16.75 30.14 43.67
C GLY A 883 17.05 29.54 45.07
N PHE A 884 16.02 28.99 45.74
CA PHE A 884 16.11 28.24 47.01
C PHE A 884 15.05 27.11 47.17
N ARG A 885 14.73 26.62 48.38
CA ARG A 885 14.22 25.26 48.68
C ARG A 885 12.79 25.16 49.26
N ARG A 886 12.20 23.96 49.10
CA ARG A 886 11.21 23.20 49.94
C ARG A 886 10.46 23.89 51.10
N ALA A 887 9.15 23.62 51.20
CA ALA A 887 8.44 23.25 52.44
C ALA A 887 7.10 22.53 52.10
N ASP A 888 6.45 21.94 53.11
CA ASP A 888 5.45 20.87 52.98
C ASP A 888 4.01 21.25 53.42
N SER A 889 3.06 20.34 53.13
CA SER A 889 1.90 19.93 53.97
C SER A 889 0.60 20.77 54.15
N ASP A 890 -0.50 20.00 54.22
CA ASP A 890 -1.75 20.15 55.00
C ASP A 890 -2.82 21.24 54.72
N GLY A 891 -4.09 20.89 55.05
CA GLY A 891 -5.22 21.84 55.17
C GLY A 891 -6.58 21.35 54.64
N SER A 892 -7.30 20.51 55.39
CA SER A 892 -8.63 19.99 54.99
C SER A 892 -9.84 20.77 55.55
N SER A 893 -10.96 20.66 54.83
CA SER A 893 -12.37 20.60 55.34
C SER A 893 -13.26 21.87 55.44
N SER A 894 -14.52 21.67 55.00
CA SER A 894 -15.80 22.28 55.47
C SER A 894 -15.97 23.81 55.46
N HIS A 895 -17.02 24.36 54.83
CA HIS A 895 -18.42 24.17 55.28
C HIS A 895 -19.50 24.36 54.19
N LEU A 896 -20.64 23.68 54.39
CA LEU A 896 -21.94 23.83 53.72
C LEU A 896 -22.82 24.88 54.43
N PRO A 897 -23.82 25.55 53.78
CA PRO A 897 -25.14 24.89 53.59
C PRO A 897 -26.00 25.27 52.35
N HIS A 898 -26.92 24.35 51.99
CA HIS A 898 -28.11 24.59 51.15
C HIS A 898 -29.19 25.42 51.88
N PRO A 899 -30.16 26.04 51.18
CA PRO A 899 -31.47 25.37 50.90
C PRO A 899 -32.15 25.78 49.55
N ALA A 900 -33.30 25.24 49.11
CA ALA A 900 -33.84 23.87 49.12
C ALA A 900 -35.19 23.77 48.34
N ARG A 901 -35.46 22.62 47.69
CA ARG A 901 -36.78 22.01 47.38
C ARG A 901 -37.88 22.77 46.60
N LYS A 902 -38.46 22.11 45.58
CA LYS A 902 -39.76 21.38 45.70
C LYS A 902 -39.98 20.39 44.53
N ALA A 903 -41.06 19.59 44.56
CA ALA A 903 -41.23 18.31 43.86
C ALA A 903 -42.65 18.12 43.25
N PRO A 904 -42.92 17.08 42.41
CA PRO A 904 -44.11 16.95 41.54
C PRO A 904 -45.30 16.21 42.21
N PRO A 905 -46.36 15.78 41.47
CA PRO A 905 -46.39 14.37 40.99
C PRO A 905 -47.19 14.01 39.70
N ASN A 906 -46.85 12.84 39.13
CA ASN A 906 -47.65 11.78 38.46
C ASN A 906 -48.80 12.02 37.43
N GLY A 907 -48.86 11.17 36.39
CA GLY A 907 -50.11 10.84 35.66
C GLY A 907 -49.97 10.02 34.35
N SER A 908 -50.29 8.73 34.37
CA SER A 908 -50.43 7.80 33.21
C SER A 908 -51.54 6.76 33.52
N PRO A 909 -52.00 5.85 32.62
CA PRO A 909 -51.89 5.74 31.14
C PRO A 909 -53.27 5.50 30.46
N THR A 910 -53.34 5.21 29.13
CA THR A 910 -54.17 4.13 28.48
C THR A 910 -54.12 4.13 26.93
N ASN A 911 -54.66 3.08 26.29
CA ASN A 911 -54.59 2.77 24.84
C ASN A 911 -55.81 3.30 24.03
N HIS A 912 -55.67 3.51 22.70
CA HIS A 912 -56.21 2.60 21.66
C HIS A 912 -56.11 3.09 20.18
N ARG A 913 -55.49 2.24 19.34
CA ARG A 913 -55.89 1.77 17.99
C ARG A 913 -56.76 2.65 17.04
N SER A 914 -56.12 3.11 15.96
CA SER A 914 -56.56 3.13 14.53
C SER A 914 -58.02 3.46 14.12
N GLN A 915 -58.22 4.49 13.27
CA GLN A 915 -58.70 4.34 11.87
C GLN A 915 -58.67 5.67 11.06
N SER A 916 -59.14 5.62 9.81
CA SER A 916 -58.80 6.50 8.67
C SER A 916 -59.94 7.40 8.14
N PHE A 917 -59.56 8.31 7.22
CA PHE A 917 -60.33 8.97 6.14
C PHE A 917 -60.81 10.44 6.26
N GLU A 918 -60.47 11.18 5.19
CA GLU A 918 -61.13 12.31 4.48
C GLU A 918 -61.35 13.72 5.08
N ASN A 919 -60.99 14.72 4.24
CA ASN A 919 -61.57 16.07 3.96
C ASN A 919 -61.96 16.99 5.15
N ASP A 920 -61.66 18.30 5.14
CA ASP A 920 -62.14 19.26 4.12
C ASP A 920 -61.30 20.58 4.01
N ASN A 921 -61.89 21.64 3.45
CA ASN A 921 -61.28 22.82 2.83
C ASN A 921 -60.82 23.98 3.74
N ARG A 922 -59.70 24.63 3.32
CA ARG A 922 -59.38 26.09 3.43
C ARG A 922 -59.15 26.67 4.85
N PRO A 923 -58.65 27.92 5.00
CA PRO A 923 -58.25 28.93 3.99
C PRO A 923 -56.76 29.36 4.04
N ALA A 924 -56.36 30.27 3.14
CA ALA A 924 -55.04 30.90 3.13
C ALA A 924 -54.98 32.19 3.99
N PRO A 925 -53.96 32.40 4.84
CA PRO A 925 -53.75 33.66 5.57
C PRO A 925 -52.85 34.68 4.85
N GLN A 926 -52.99 35.95 5.24
CA GLN A 926 -52.20 37.12 4.77
C GLN A 926 -50.90 37.33 5.59
N PRO A 927 -49.97 38.23 5.16
CA PRO A 927 -48.57 38.15 5.59
C PRO A 927 -48.17 38.88 6.88
N LEU A 928 -47.22 38.26 7.60
CA LEU A 928 -46.15 38.84 8.44
C LEU A 928 -46.50 39.82 9.60
N PRO A 929 -45.96 39.52 10.79
CA PRO A 929 -45.33 40.51 11.67
C PRO A 929 -43.83 40.65 11.31
N ARG A 930 -43.34 41.88 11.10
CA ARG A 930 -41.88 42.15 11.02
C ARG A 930 -41.23 41.86 12.37
N ARG A 931 -40.21 41.00 12.40
CA ARG A 931 -39.34 40.84 13.59
C ARG A 931 -38.13 41.78 13.46
N SER A 932 -37.97 42.70 14.40
CA SER A 932 -36.82 43.60 14.47
C SER A 932 -35.54 42.86 14.86
N LEU A 933 -34.45 43.12 14.15
CA LEU A 933 -33.11 42.64 14.52
C LEU A 933 -32.63 43.30 15.83
N PRO A 934 -31.88 42.59 16.71
CA PRO A 934 -31.27 43.20 17.88
C PRO A 934 -30.18 44.21 17.50
N ARG A 935 -30.15 45.37 18.18
CA ARG A 935 -28.96 46.25 18.16
C ARG A 935 -27.85 45.59 18.98
N GLY A 936 -26.63 45.52 18.45
CA GLY A 936 -25.48 44.95 19.18
C GLY A 936 -24.31 44.44 18.35
N ALA A 937 -24.39 44.45 17.01
CA ALA A 937 -23.24 44.14 16.16
C ALA A 937 -22.40 45.40 15.90
N THR A 938 -21.09 45.33 16.16
CA THR A 938 -20.11 46.32 15.69
C THR A 938 -19.95 46.18 14.19
N SER A 939 -20.37 47.20 13.43
CA SER A 939 -20.13 47.29 11.99
C SER A 939 -18.62 47.33 11.73
N ARG A 940 -18.11 46.49 10.82
CA ARG A 940 -16.68 46.45 10.51
C ARG A 940 -16.36 47.48 9.43
N ARG A 941 -15.45 48.39 9.73
CA ARG A 941 -14.97 49.42 8.80
C ARG A 941 -13.75 48.91 8.05
N VAL A 942 -13.65 49.26 6.77
CA VAL A 942 -12.53 48.88 5.89
C VAL A 942 -12.12 50.06 5.04
N GLU A 943 -10.85 50.18 4.70
CA GLU A 943 -10.31 51.21 3.81
C GLU A 943 -9.98 50.58 2.45
N ALA A 944 -10.32 51.28 1.36
CA ALA A 944 -10.01 50.86 0.00
C ALA A 944 -8.52 51.02 -0.30
N LEU A 945 -7.87 49.93 -0.71
CA LEU A 945 -6.46 49.90 -1.11
C LEU A 945 -6.24 50.23 -2.58
N TYR A 946 -7.29 50.19 -3.41
CA TYR A 946 -7.25 50.45 -4.85
C TYR A 946 -8.61 50.97 -5.32
N ASP A 947 -8.62 51.72 -6.42
CA ASP A 947 -9.84 52.04 -7.16
C ASP A 947 -10.56 50.77 -7.63
N CYS A 948 -11.89 50.76 -7.47
CA CYS A 948 -12.76 49.70 -7.94
C CYS A 948 -13.93 50.31 -8.73
N GLN A 949 -14.08 49.90 -9.99
CA GLN A 949 -15.21 50.28 -10.83
C GLN A 949 -16.13 49.08 -11.00
N ALA A 950 -17.41 49.26 -10.74
CA ALA A 950 -18.43 48.21 -10.85
C ALA A 950 -18.66 47.81 -12.32
N ASP A 951 -18.47 46.53 -12.65
CA ASP A 951 -18.85 45.96 -13.95
C ASP A 951 -20.36 45.65 -13.99
N HIS A 952 -21.00 45.45 -12.82
CA HIS A 952 -22.41 45.09 -12.69
C HIS A 952 -23.20 46.00 -11.74
N HIS A 953 -24.52 46.10 -11.96
CA HIS A 953 -25.44 47.03 -11.25
C HIS A 953 -25.61 46.79 -9.74
N ASP A 954 -25.12 45.66 -9.24
CA ASP A 954 -25.16 45.21 -7.85
C ASP A 954 -23.77 45.17 -7.20
N GLU A 955 -22.73 45.61 -7.92
CA GLU A 955 -21.38 45.87 -7.42
C GLU A 955 -21.23 47.35 -7.03
N LEU A 956 -20.31 47.65 -6.11
CA LEU A 956 -20.07 48.99 -5.59
C LEU A 956 -18.81 49.59 -6.22
N SER A 957 -18.93 50.78 -6.82
CA SER A 957 -17.75 51.54 -7.26
C SER A 957 -17.22 52.41 -6.11
N PHE A 958 -15.92 52.47 -5.92
CA PHE A 958 -15.23 53.26 -4.88
C PHE A 958 -13.78 53.54 -5.27
N PHE A 959 -13.16 54.52 -4.63
CA PHE A 959 -11.79 54.97 -4.91
C PHE A 959 -10.83 54.61 -3.76
N GLU A 960 -9.53 54.54 -4.08
CA GLU A 960 -8.45 54.33 -3.09
C GLU A 960 -8.53 55.36 -1.93
N GLY A 961 -8.41 54.88 -0.69
CA GLY A 961 -8.54 55.68 0.53
C GLY A 961 -9.98 55.93 1.01
N GLN A 962 -11.03 55.52 0.27
CA GLN A 962 -12.39 55.61 0.79
C GLN A 962 -12.66 54.55 1.88
N VAL A 963 -13.45 54.91 2.90
CA VAL A 963 -13.88 53.99 3.97
C VAL A 963 -15.22 53.36 3.60
N LEU A 964 -15.32 52.05 3.75
CA LEU A 964 -16.54 51.26 3.53
C LEU A 964 -16.98 50.55 4.81
N VAL A 965 -18.29 50.40 4.98
CA VAL A 965 -18.92 49.72 6.12
C VAL A 965 -19.44 48.36 5.67
N VAL A 966 -18.85 47.27 6.19
CA VAL A 966 -19.21 45.90 5.83
C VAL A 966 -20.53 45.50 6.51
N LEU A 967 -21.55 45.25 5.69
CA LEU A 967 -22.85 44.71 6.09
C LEU A 967 -22.85 43.18 6.16
N GLY A 968 -22.03 42.51 5.35
CA GLY A 968 -21.93 41.05 5.33
C GLY A 968 -20.83 40.53 4.40
N LYS A 969 -20.73 39.21 4.31
CA LYS A 969 -19.87 38.49 3.34
C LYS A 969 -20.75 37.52 2.55
N GLU A 970 -20.64 37.50 1.23
CA GLU A 970 -21.37 36.53 0.40
C GLU A 970 -20.55 35.24 0.21
N ASP A 971 -19.24 35.38 -0.01
CA ASP A 971 -18.27 34.28 0.10
C ASP A 971 -16.95 34.73 0.73
N SER A 972 -15.83 34.03 0.45
CA SER A 972 -14.50 34.42 0.93
C SER A 972 -14.00 35.71 0.27
N ASP A 973 -14.35 35.89 -1.00
CA ASP A 973 -13.70 36.80 -1.94
C ASP A 973 -14.54 38.07 -2.13
N TRP A 974 -15.88 37.99 -2.00
CA TRP A 974 -16.82 39.11 -2.15
C TRP A 974 -17.59 39.46 -0.86
N TRP A 975 -17.50 40.72 -0.44
CA TRP A 975 -18.20 41.26 0.72
C TRP A 975 -19.26 42.28 0.28
N HIS A 976 -20.26 42.53 1.14
CA HIS A 976 -21.36 43.47 0.88
C HIS A 976 -21.32 44.63 1.86
N GLY A 977 -21.54 45.86 1.38
CA GLY A 977 -21.52 47.06 2.22
C GLY A 977 -21.87 48.34 1.46
N TYR A 978 -21.42 49.47 2.02
CA TYR A 978 -21.60 50.82 1.47
C TYR A 978 -20.38 51.71 1.78
N ILE A 979 -20.19 52.78 1.02
CA ILE A 979 -19.20 53.83 1.34
C ILE A 979 -19.72 54.62 2.55
N GLU A 980 -18.89 54.83 3.57
CA GLU A 980 -19.29 55.43 4.85
C GLU A 980 -19.86 56.86 4.69
N GLU A 981 -19.34 57.62 3.71
CA GLU A 981 -19.82 58.95 3.35
C GLU A 981 -21.10 58.96 2.49
N GLU A 982 -21.42 57.86 1.80
CA GLU A 982 -22.60 57.73 0.93
C GLU A 982 -23.43 56.45 1.26
N PRO A 983 -24.19 56.43 2.38
CA PRO A 983 -24.84 55.21 2.87
C PRO A 983 -25.96 54.63 2.00
N ASP A 984 -26.36 55.31 0.94
CA ASP A 984 -27.33 54.81 -0.05
C ASP A 984 -26.66 54.07 -1.21
N GLN A 985 -25.36 54.29 -1.48
CA GLN A 985 -24.59 53.49 -2.43
C GLN A 985 -24.19 52.15 -1.81
N ARG A 986 -24.95 51.10 -2.14
CA ARG A 986 -24.78 49.74 -1.62
C ARG A 986 -24.55 48.74 -2.73
N GLY A 987 -23.54 47.89 -2.57
CA GLY A 987 -23.21 46.85 -3.54
C GLY A 987 -22.24 45.82 -2.98
N LEU A 988 -21.83 44.90 -3.85
CA LEU A 988 -20.77 43.93 -3.61
C LEU A 988 -19.41 44.53 -3.96
N PHE A 989 -18.38 44.21 -3.17
CA PHE A 989 -17.00 44.60 -3.46
C PHE A 989 -16.00 43.47 -3.15
N PRO A 990 -14.90 43.38 -3.91
CA PRO A 990 -13.88 42.37 -3.68
C PRO A 990 -13.10 42.65 -2.39
N SER A 991 -13.03 41.63 -1.53
CA SER A 991 -12.33 41.67 -0.24
C SER A 991 -10.83 41.88 -0.31
N SER A 992 -10.23 41.61 -1.47
CA SER A 992 -8.81 41.83 -1.77
C SER A 992 -8.48 43.29 -2.11
N PHE A 993 -9.50 44.14 -2.33
CA PHE A 993 -9.34 45.58 -2.62
C PHE A 993 -9.45 46.43 -1.35
N VAL A 994 -9.66 45.83 -0.17
CA VAL A 994 -9.89 46.55 1.08
C VAL A 994 -9.07 45.98 2.23
N GLN A 995 -8.67 46.85 3.16
CA GLN A 995 -8.01 46.46 4.42
C GLN A 995 -8.94 46.75 5.61
N LEU A 996 -9.00 45.86 6.61
CA LEU A 996 -9.73 46.17 7.84
C LEU A 996 -9.06 47.34 8.57
N LEU A 997 -9.86 48.37 8.84
CA LEU A 997 -9.51 49.37 9.84
C LEU A 997 -9.62 48.74 11.23
N SER A 998 -8.70 49.12 12.11
CA SER A 998 -8.75 48.72 13.52
C SER A 998 -9.37 49.87 14.31
N ASP A 999 -10.67 49.75 14.58
CA ASP A 999 -11.40 50.58 15.54
C ASP A 999 -11.06 50.17 17.00
#